data_AF-A0A1D1VC21-F1
#
_entry.id   AF-A0A1D1VC21-F1
#
_cell.length_a   1.000
_cell.length_b   1.000
_cell.length_c   1.000
_cell.angle_alpha   90.00
_cell.angle_beta   90.00
_cell.angle_gamma   90.00
#
_symmetry.space_group_name_H-M   'P 1'
#
loop_
_entity.id
_entity.type
_entity.pdbx_description
1 polymer ?
#
loop_
_entity_poly.entity_id
_entity_poly.type
_entity_poly.pdbx_seq_one_letter_code
_entity_poly.pdbx_strand_id
1 'polypeptide(L)'
;MITRKTILGWFGLSFLVSLLPFAYCQSLHHHPDHLHNPVHAEIITKHFGDTDVDFEHNVIILTKDNFYHLVGAHEILLALFHVPWDPKYNEVLLEYEKAATILQKDHPSICLGRMDVSEHPEIAKKLDVRGEEPQFMFFYKNRAYAFEHSSKAEALVKELIRRQEAAWYPPQNLPEHLIELPKEDIEKRVSAKDFAVVLYYSFTRTSSYRILMELENAVATLNISDTFFKVNVEPHKDLRNALGIPPVIKVYRKGKSYDYKGPKTTKGMVNYFRKEMSPPFHRLLSSKEVEDFLKSHQDRPTVMGYFENEKLPQFLLFTEAANRLRGELYFIMVKQFTPTTTWTEHLDAEKWRIGVILPEKDSDPDIVGKDVTRLINDLHSIEDLLKFIELKATPVVGYRTKRNKDTLYKRRPLLVGYMDIDWSSKGEKDTRFKRHRIAQAAVQYPVVQITFAISHAPDFKDEMQRFGLEDVNADNEIRLGIFGSDNEMYSLRSNERITTSLVQQFVQDYLDGKLTPYYRSEEPLPDTEQNDAVKILAAVDFKPKVLESEKDVFVSFCHPLCKVCETVEKNMLKIAEPKDYTSVEFLAMDTSLNDPPGTYPVPTYPTLYLATPKNKTVPLKYTGKDFSLKEMRKFLDRHVSVPRTRAKTEL
;
A
#
# COMPACT_ATOMS: atom_id res chain seq x y z
N MET A 1 23.21 -67.78 -36.60
CA MET A 1 24.39 -68.30 -35.89
C MET A 1 24.15 -68.14 -34.39
N ILE A 2 24.13 -69.26 -33.66
CA ILE A 2 24.27 -69.41 -32.19
C ILE A 2 23.17 -68.75 -31.34
N THR A 3 22.01 -69.36 -31.02
CA THR A 3 21.66 -70.46 -30.07
C THR A 3 22.22 -70.36 -28.64
N ARG A 4 21.31 -70.29 -27.64
CA ARG A 4 21.05 -71.30 -26.57
C ARG A 4 20.14 -70.70 -25.46
N LYS A 5 18.92 -71.24 -25.24
CA LYS A 5 18.53 -72.42 -24.42
C LYS A 5 18.58 -72.10 -22.90
N THR A 6 17.46 -71.89 -22.20
CA THR A 6 16.36 -72.78 -21.72
C THR A 6 16.50 -73.13 -20.22
N ILE A 7 15.35 -73.44 -19.60
CA ILE A 7 15.07 -74.28 -18.40
C ILE A 7 14.75 -73.48 -17.11
N LEU A 8 13.77 -73.79 -16.25
CA LEU A 8 12.52 -74.57 -16.24
C LEU A 8 12.00 -74.56 -14.77
N GLY A 9 10.68 -74.67 -14.56
CA GLY A 9 10.04 -75.23 -13.34
C GLY A 9 9.69 -74.22 -12.22
N TRP A 10 8.42 -73.98 -11.87
CA TRP A 10 7.37 -74.80 -11.19
C TRP A 10 7.43 -74.84 -9.65
N PHE A 11 6.22 -74.88 -9.06
CA PHE A 11 5.79 -74.85 -7.64
C PHE A 11 5.61 -73.43 -7.05
N GLY A 12 4.50 -73.05 -6.40
CA GLY A 12 3.34 -73.79 -5.89
C GLY A 12 3.07 -73.40 -4.43
N LEU A 13 1.83 -72.97 -4.15
CA LEU A 13 1.13 -72.85 -2.85
C LEU A 13 1.40 -71.65 -1.90
N SER A 14 0.33 -70.86 -1.74
CA SER A 14 -0.37 -70.48 -0.50
C SER A 14 0.41 -70.05 0.75
N PHE A 15 0.11 -68.86 1.30
CA PHE A 15 -0.24 -68.72 2.73
C PHE A 15 -1.00 -67.41 3.05
N LEU A 16 -1.77 -67.47 4.13
CA LEU A 16 -2.79 -66.56 4.63
C LEU A 16 -2.27 -65.23 5.25
N VAL A 17 -3.12 -64.20 5.12
CA VAL A 17 -3.66 -63.26 6.15
C VAL A 17 -2.71 -62.67 7.20
N SER A 18 -2.63 -61.34 7.23
CA SER A 18 -2.92 -60.56 8.45
C SER A 18 -3.31 -59.11 8.14
N LEU A 19 -4.44 -58.71 8.73
CA LEU A 19 -4.98 -57.35 8.83
C LEU A 19 -4.18 -56.55 9.88
N LEU A 20 -3.98 -55.25 9.66
CA LEU A 20 -4.30 -54.13 10.56
C LEU A 20 -3.99 -52.77 9.87
N PRO A 21 -4.62 -51.66 10.30
CA PRO A 21 -4.94 -50.52 9.44
C PRO A 21 -3.83 -49.47 9.42
N PHE A 22 -3.53 -48.94 8.22
CA PHE A 22 -2.82 -47.68 8.10
C PHE A 22 -3.77 -46.53 8.46
N ALA A 23 -3.44 -45.81 9.53
CA ALA A 23 -3.97 -44.49 9.80
C ALA A 23 -3.54 -43.55 8.66
N TYR A 24 -4.47 -43.27 7.73
CA TYR A 24 -4.33 -42.17 6.79
C TYR A 24 -4.81 -40.90 7.50
N CYS A 25 -3.85 -40.16 8.05
CA CYS A 25 -4.01 -38.74 8.31
C CYS A 25 -3.15 -38.03 7.27
N GLN A 26 -3.68 -37.92 6.04
CA GLN A 26 -3.14 -37.02 5.04
C GLN A 26 -3.76 -35.65 5.29
N SER A 27 -2.97 -34.73 5.81
CA SER A 27 -3.21 -33.30 5.60
C SER A 27 -3.28 -33.05 4.10
N LEU A 28 -4.26 -32.25 3.67
CA LEU A 28 -4.40 -31.67 2.33
C LEU A 28 -3.01 -31.38 1.73
N HIS A 29 -2.79 -31.89 0.52
CA HIS A 29 -1.49 -32.01 -0.11
C HIS A 29 -0.69 -30.71 -0.16
N HIS A 30 0.63 -30.87 0.04
CA HIS A 30 1.65 -29.99 -0.52
C HIS A 30 1.35 -29.71 -1.99
N HIS A 31 0.98 -28.47 -2.31
CA HIS A 31 1.39 -27.89 -3.58
C HIS A 31 2.94 -27.84 -3.59
N PRO A 32 3.60 -28.15 -4.71
CA PRO A 32 5.05 -28.16 -4.78
C PRO A 32 5.62 -26.77 -4.42
N ASP A 33 6.68 -26.78 -3.61
CA ASP A 33 7.52 -25.64 -3.23
C ASP A 33 8.04 -24.87 -4.45
N HIS A 34 7.20 -24.03 -5.06
CA HIS A 34 7.56 -23.21 -6.23
C HIS A 34 7.43 -21.70 -5.99
N LEU A 35 7.11 -21.29 -4.77
CA LEU A 35 7.55 -19.99 -4.26
C LEU A 35 8.88 -20.25 -3.56
N HIS A 36 9.91 -19.49 -3.90
CA HIS A 36 11.19 -19.49 -3.18
C HIS A 36 10.91 -19.44 -1.68
N ASN A 37 10.91 -20.60 -1.02
CA ASN A 37 11.15 -20.69 0.39
C ASN A 37 12.62 -20.24 0.50
N PRO A 38 12.93 -19.03 1.01
CA PRO A 38 14.31 -18.72 1.31
C PRO A 38 14.70 -19.82 2.29
N VAL A 39 15.60 -20.71 1.86
CA VAL A 39 16.18 -21.82 2.62
C VAL A 39 15.99 -21.54 4.10
N HIS A 40 15.01 -22.18 4.75
CA HIS A 40 14.72 -21.92 6.16
C HIS A 40 16.05 -22.05 6.89
N ALA A 41 16.54 -20.94 7.44
CA ALA A 41 17.73 -21.02 8.25
C ALA A 41 17.44 -21.96 9.41
N GLU A 42 18.46 -22.70 9.82
CA GLU A 42 18.37 -23.50 11.03
C GLU A 42 17.95 -22.59 12.20
N ILE A 43 16.77 -22.88 12.78
CA ILE A 43 16.32 -22.21 13.99
C ILE A 43 17.17 -22.74 15.15
N ILE A 44 17.89 -21.84 15.80
CA ILE A 44 18.74 -22.16 16.95
C ILE A 44 18.01 -21.73 18.21
N THR A 45 17.55 -22.68 19.01
CA THR A 45 17.00 -22.40 20.34
C THR A 45 18.13 -22.25 21.35
N LYS A 46 18.14 -21.14 22.09
CA LYS A 46 19.02 -20.92 23.24
C LYS A 46 18.19 -20.85 24.52
N HIS A 47 18.63 -21.58 25.53
CA HIS A 47 17.99 -21.63 26.84
C HIS A 47 18.53 -20.50 27.73
N PHE A 48 17.66 -19.58 28.16
CA PHE A 48 17.99 -18.51 29.09
C PHE A 48 17.15 -18.67 30.37
N GLY A 49 17.66 -19.45 31.33
CA GLY A 49 16.89 -19.81 32.53
C GLY A 49 15.68 -20.68 32.15
N ASP A 50 14.47 -20.23 32.52
CA ASP A 50 13.20 -20.91 32.22
C ASP A 50 12.57 -20.48 30.88
N THR A 51 13.28 -19.69 30.06
CA THR A 51 12.76 -19.17 28.78
C THR A 51 13.60 -19.67 27.61
N ASP A 52 12.93 -20.30 26.66
CA ASP A 52 13.51 -20.71 25.38
C ASP A 52 13.39 -19.55 24.39
N VAL A 53 14.52 -19.20 23.78
CA VAL A 53 14.58 -18.10 22.80
C VAL A 53 15.12 -18.65 21.50
N ASP A 54 14.28 -18.60 20.47
CA ASP A 54 14.62 -19.04 19.13
C ASP A 54 15.31 -17.93 18.34
N PHE A 55 16.30 -18.32 17.54
CA PHE A 55 17.04 -17.44 16.66
C PHE A 55 17.02 -17.98 15.23
N GLU A 56 16.91 -17.09 14.26
CA GLU A 56 17.09 -17.39 12.84
C GLU A 56 18.03 -16.34 12.25
N HIS A 57 19.13 -16.76 11.61
CA HIS A 57 20.17 -15.85 11.10
C HIS A 57 20.62 -14.75 12.10
N ASN A 58 20.79 -15.12 13.38
CA ASN A 58 21.13 -14.22 14.49
C ASN A 58 20.05 -13.19 14.87
N VAL A 59 18.85 -13.26 14.26
CA VAL A 59 17.67 -12.49 14.62
C VAL A 59 16.84 -13.28 15.63
N ILE A 60 16.46 -12.63 16.73
CA ILE A 60 15.59 -13.22 17.76
C ILE A 60 14.16 -13.36 17.22
N ILE A 61 13.54 -14.53 17.39
CA ILE A 61 12.12 -14.73 17.13
C ILE A 61 11.33 -14.28 18.36
N LEU A 62 10.64 -13.15 18.21
CA LEU A 62 9.86 -12.53 19.27
C LEU A 62 8.43 -13.07 19.24
N THR A 63 7.95 -13.53 20.40
CA THR A 63 6.60 -14.04 20.62
C THR A 63 5.93 -13.28 21.75
N LYS A 64 4.61 -13.46 21.92
CA LYS A 64 3.89 -12.86 23.05
C LYS A 64 4.48 -13.24 24.43
N ASP A 65 5.11 -14.41 24.53
CA ASP A 65 5.59 -14.98 25.78
C ASP A 65 6.99 -14.46 26.14
N ASN A 66 7.85 -14.21 25.14
CA ASN A 66 9.22 -13.74 25.38
C ASN A 66 9.41 -12.22 25.17
N PHE A 67 8.52 -11.54 24.44
CA PHE A 67 8.75 -10.17 23.94
C PHE A 67 9.07 -9.16 25.05
N TYR A 68 8.20 -9.04 26.06
CA TYR A 68 8.41 -8.06 27.13
C TYR A 68 9.61 -8.37 28.00
N HIS A 69 9.92 -9.66 28.20
CA HIS A 69 11.11 -10.07 28.93
C HIS A 69 12.37 -9.63 28.19
N LEU A 70 12.45 -9.91 26.88
CA LEU A 70 13.61 -9.57 26.05
C LEU A 70 13.79 -8.06 25.87
N VAL A 71 12.71 -7.31 25.68
CA VAL A 71 12.75 -5.83 25.67
C VAL A 71 13.27 -5.25 26.99
N GLY A 72 12.99 -5.91 28.12
CA GLY A 72 13.51 -5.52 29.43
C GLY A 72 14.96 -5.97 29.69
N ALA A 73 15.35 -7.12 29.14
CA ALA A 73 16.66 -7.73 29.35
C ALA A 73 17.78 -7.08 28.51
N HIS A 74 17.45 -6.57 27.31
CA HIS A 74 18.41 -5.95 26.41
C HIS A 74 18.42 -4.43 26.55
N GLU A 75 19.62 -3.83 26.62
CA GLU A 75 19.75 -2.37 26.65
C GLU A 75 19.23 -1.77 25.33
N ILE A 76 19.57 -2.39 24.19
CA ILE A 76 19.10 -2.02 22.86
C ILE A 76 18.51 -3.25 22.17
N LEU A 77 17.23 -3.14 21.77
CA LEU A 77 16.56 -4.11 20.91
C LEU A 77 15.86 -3.36 19.78
N LEU A 78 16.19 -3.67 18.53
CA LEU A 78 15.37 -3.26 17.39
C LEU A 78 14.45 -4.42 17.04
N ALA A 79 13.14 -4.16 17.00
CA ALA A 79 12.13 -5.15 16.63
C ALA A 79 11.59 -4.84 15.23
N LEU A 80 11.56 -5.85 14.36
CA LEU A 80 10.90 -5.84 13.06
C LEU A 80 9.56 -6.57 13.17
N PHE A 81 8.46 -5.82 13.15
CA PHE A 81 7.12 -6.38 13.08
C PHE A 81 6.70 -6.56 11.63
N HIS A 82 6.23 -7.76 11.26
CA HIS A 82 5.93 -8.09 9.88
C HIS A 82 4.73 -9.03 9.76
N VAL A 83 4.31 -9.25 8.52
CA VAL A 83 3.57 -10.44 8.12
C VAL A 83 4.35 -11.13 6.99
N PRO A 84 4.38 -12.47 6.94
CA PRO A 84 5.30 -13.20 6.07
C PRO A 84 4.92 -13.13 4.58
N TRP A 85 3.68 -12.76 4.27
CA TRP A 85 3.19 -12.61 2.89
C TRP A 85 3.35 -11.19 2.32
N ASP A 86 3.90 -10.24 3.08
CA ASP A 86 4.19 -8.91 2.57
C ASP A 86 5.46 -8.95 1.70
N PRO A 87 5.40 -8.65 0.39
CA PRO A 87 6.58 -8.67 -0.47
C PRO A 87 7.72 -7.78 0.03
N LYS A 88 7.39 -6.64 0.67
CA LYS A 88 8.38 -5.72 1.23
C LYS A 88 9.15 -6.32 2.40
N TYR A 89 8.55 -7.26 3.13
CA TYR A 89 9.21 -7.92 4.26
C TYR A 89 10.43 -8.71 3.78
N ASN A 90 10.32 -9.44 2.66
CA ASN A 90 11.42 -10.24 2.13
C ASN A 90 12.62 -9.38 1.72
N GLU A 91 12.37 -8.22 1.09
CA GLU A 91 13.43 -7.27 0.74
C GLU A 91 14.15 -6.74 2.00
N VAL A 92 13.39 -6.45 3.05
CA VAL A 92 13.90 -5.92 4.31
C VAL A 92 14.64 -6.98 5.12
N LEU A 93 14.14 -8.21 5.15
CA LEU A 93 14.64 -9.30 5.98
C LEU A 93 16.11 -9.62 5.68
N LEU A 94 16.49 -9.70 4.40
CA LEU A 94 17.85 -10.05 4.01
C LEU A 94 18.90 -9.06 4.56
N GLU A 95 18.62 -7.77 4.46
CA GLU A 95 19.51 -6.73 4.99
C GLU A 95 19.48 -6.67 6.52
N TYR A 96 18.35 -7.02 7.13
CA TYR A 96 18.17 -7.12 8.57
C TYR A 96 19.00 -8.27 9.20
N GLU A 97 18.99 -9.44 8.56
CA GLU A 97 19.77 -10.62 8.99
C GLU A 97 21.28 -10.40 8.84
N LYS A 98 21.71 -9.76 7.75
CA LYS A 98 23.09 -9.30 7.57
C LYS A 98 23.52 -8.36 8.70
N ALA A 99 22.68 -7.39 9.04
CA ALA A 99 22.94 -6.47 10.15
C ALA A 99 23.01 -7.20 11.49
N ALA A 100 22.13 -8.18 11.74
CA ALA A 100 22.15 -8.99 12.96
C ALA A 100 23.48 -9.73 13.12
N THR A 101 23.99 -10.29 12.02
CA THR A 101 25.26 -11.01 12.00
C THR A 101 26.45 -10.09 12.29
N ILE A 102 26.47 -8.88 11.73
CA ILE A 102 27.51 -7.87 12.02
C ILE A 102 27.45 -7.47 13.51
N LEU A 103 26.26 -7.15 14.03
CA LEU A 103 26.07 -6.71 15.41
C LEU A 103 26.42 -7.79 16.42
N GLN A 104 26.06 -9.05 16.17
CA GLN A 104 26.39 -10.14 17.08
C GLN A 104 27.91 -10.28 17.27
N LYS A 105 28.68 -10.06 16.20
CA LYS A 105 30.15 -10.17 16.22
C LYS A 105 30.81 -8.97 16.91
N ASP A 106 30.40 -7.76 16.54
CA ASP A 106 31.13 -6.54 16.89
C ASP A 106 30.47 -5.73 18.03
N HIS A 107 29.15 -5.87 18.24
CA HIS A 107 28.34 -5.11 19.20
C HIS A 107 27.23 -5.97 19.88
N PRO A 108 27.59 -7.04 20.63
CA PRO A 108 26.64 -8.06 21.09
C PRO A 108 25.55 -7.58 22.06
N SER A 109 25.67 -6.36 22.61
CA SER A 109 24.65 -5.71 23.43
C SER A 109 23.49 -5.11 22.63
N ILE A 110 23.61 -5.03 21.30
CA ILE A 110 22.57 -4.59 20.38
C ILE A 110 21.93 -5.82 19.77
N CYS A 111 20.64 -6.04 20.03
CA CYS A 111 19.92 -7.19 19.50
C CYS A 111 18.90 -6.80 18.44
N LEU A 112 18.76 -7.65 17.43
CA LEU A 112 17.71 -7.57 16.43
C LEU A 112 16.70 -8.69 16.69
N GLY A 113 15.43 -8.33 16.75
CA GLY A 113 14.34 -9.30 16.84
C GLY A 113 13.30 -9.09 15.75
N ARG A 114 12.52 -10.12 15.44
CA ARG A 114 11.42 -10.07 14.49
C ARG A 114 10.16 -10.71 15.10
N MET A 115 8.98 -10.17 14.79
CA MET A 115 7.69 -10.69 15.25
C MET A 115 6.71 -10.75 14.08
N ASP A 116 6.14 -11.93 13.84
CA ASP A 116 4.96 -12.07 13.00
C ASP A 116 3.74 -11.58 13.78
N VAL A 117 3.17 -10.45 13.36
CA VAL A 117 2.03 -9.85 14.07
C VAL A 117 0.70 -10.54 13.77
N SER A 118 0.63 -11.38 12.74
CA SER A 118 -0.56 -12.17 12.44
C SER A 118 -0.79 -13.28 13.48
N GLU A 119 0.29 -13.78 14.08
CA GLU A 119 0.26 -14.79 15.16
C GLU A 119 0.11 -14.16 16.56
N HIS A 120 0.40 -12.86 16.69
CA HIS A 120 0.44 -12.14 17.97
C HIS A 120 -0.40 -10.85 17.96
N PRO A 121 -1.71 -10.92 17.64
CA PRO A 121 -2.57 -9.74 17.51
C PRO A 121 -2.69 -8.92 18.80
N GLU A 122 -2.51 -9.54 19.97
CA GLU A 122 -2.50 -8.87 21.27
C GLU A 122 -1.30 -7.95 21.47
N ILE A 123 -0.11 -8.35 21.00
CA ILE A 123 1.09 -7.50 21.05
C ILE A 123 0.97 -6.40 20.01
N ALA A 124 0.56 -6.77 18.79
CA ALA A 124 0.34 -5.83 17.69
C ALA A 124 -0.61 -4.70 18.11
N LYS A 125 -1.74 -5.05 18.74
CA LYS A 125 -2.69 -4.08 19.28
C LYS A 125 -2.09 -3.18 20.36
N LYS A 126 -1.33 -3.73 21.31
CA LYS A 126 -0.71 -2.93 22.40
C LYS A 126 0.38 -1.97 21.89
N LEU A 127 1.08 -2.36 20.83
CA LEU A 127 2.13 -1.56 20.20
C LEU A 127 1.62 -0.64 19.08
N ASP A 128 0.32 -0.72 18.75
CA ASP A 128 -0.32 -0.03 17.63
C ASP A 128 0.32 -0.35 16.27
N VAL A 129 0.71 -1.62 16.08
CA VAL A 129 1.29 -2.18 14.86
C VAL A 129 0.20 -2.91 14.08
N ARG A 130 0.13 -2.70 12.77
CA ARG A 130 -0.98 -3.20 11.93
C ARG A 130 -0.60 -4.32 10.95
N GLY A 131 0.68 -4.57 10.72
CA GLY A 131 1.13 -5.59 9.77
C GLY A 131 0.80 -5.27 8.30
N GLU A 132 0.45 -4.02 7.98
CA GLU A 132 0.18 -3.57 6.60
C GLU A 132 1.48 -3.40 5.79
N GLU A 133 2.59 -3.11 6.46
CA GLU A 133 3.97 -3.01 5.95
C GLU A 133 4.94 -3.40 7.09
N PRO A 134 6.23 -3.71 6.82
CA PRO A 134 7.18 -4.06 7.86
C PRO A 134 7.49 -2.83 8.71
N GLN A 135 7.31 -2.95 10.02
CA GLN A 135 7.42 -1.84 10.96
C GLN A 135 8.56 -2.06 11.93
N PHE A 136 9.46 -1.09 12.02
CA PHE A 136 10.57 -1.10 12.96
C PHE A 136 10.21 -0.34 14.23
N MET A 137 10.53 -0.92 15.38
CA MET A 137 10.44 -0.26 16.67
C MET A 137 11.75 -0.45 17.42
N PHE A 138 12.35 0.67 17.79
CA PHE A 138 13.60 0.67 18.52
C PHE A 138 13.30 0.76 20.02
N PHE A 139 13.79 -0.20 20.78
CA PHE A 139 13.69 -0.26 22.22
C PHE A 139 15.04 0.07 22.84
N TYR A 140 15.03 1.04 23.76
CA TYR A 140 16.19 1.36 24.60
C TYR A 140 15.77 1.45 26.05
N LYS A 141 16.41 0.64 26.90
CA LYS A 141 16.10 0.55 28.34
C LYS A 141 14.60 0.41 28.60
N ASN A 142 13.98 -0.59 27.96
CA ASN A 142 12.55 -0.91 28.09
C ASN A 142 11.56 0.19 27.63
N ARG A 143 12.01 1.15 26.80
CA ARG A 143 11.15 2.19 26.21
C ARG A 143 11.20 2.13 24.69
N ALA A 144 10.04 2.31 24.06
CA ALA A 144 9.88 2.29 22.60
C ALA A 144 10.08 3.67 21.96
N TYR A 145 10.83 3.72 20.86
CA TYR A 145 11.12 4.93 20.08
C TYR A 145 10.90 4.69 18.59
N ALA A 146 10.79 5.78 17.82
CA ALA A 146 10.72 5.66 16.37
C ALA A 146 12.10 5.31 15.80
N PHE A 147 12.08 4.54 14.72
CA PHE A 147 13.28 4.16 13.99
C PHE A 147 13.04 4.35 12.50
N GLU A 148 13.88 5.16 11.86
CA GLU A 148 13.96 5.20 10.40
C GLU A 148 14.83 4.03 9.96
N HIS A 149 14.21 3.07 9.29
CA HIS A 149 14.97 1.97 8.73
C HIS A 149 15.82 2.45 7.55
N SER A 150 16.97 1.82 7.39
CA SER A 150 17.74 1.90 6.15
C SER A 150 17.53 0.62 5.38
N SER A 151 17.45 0.71 4.06
CA SER A 151 17.36 -0.44 3.17
C SER A 151 18.71 -1.17 3.00
N LYS A 152 19.71 -0.89 3.85
CA LYS A 152 21.05 -1.48 3.80
C LYS A 152 21.56 -1.83 5.19
N ALA A 153 22.16 -3.01 5.31
CA ALA A 153 22.68 -3.54 6.57
C ALA A 153 23.70 -2.60 7.25
N GLU A 154 24.67 -2.06 6.51
CA GLU A 154 25.75 -1.25 7.11
C GLU A 154 25.23 0.07 7.67
N ALA A 155 24.25 0.67 6.99
CA ALA A 155 23.62 1.90 7.44
C ALA A 155 22.75 1.65 8.69
N LEU A 156 22.06 0.50 8.75
CA LEU A 156 21.32 0.07 9.93
C LEU A 156 22.24 -0.13 11.14
N VAL A 157 23.33 -0.88 10.96
CA VAL A 157 24.36 -1.10 11.99
C VAL A 157 24.93 0.21 12.49
N LYS A 158 25.34 1.10 11.57
CA LYS A 158 25.91 2.41 11.91
C LYS A 158 24.95 3.26 12.75
N GLU A 159 23.66 3.29 12.40
CA GLU A 159 22.67 4.04 13.17
C GLU A 159 22.44 3.45 14.56
N LEU A 160 22.41 2.12 14.69
CA LEU A 160 22.25 1.47 16.00
C LEU A 160 23.46 1.68 16.92
N ILE A 161 24.69 1.59 16.39
CA ILE A 161 25.91 1.91 17.13
C ILE A 161 25.90 3.38 17.55
N ARG A 162 25.53 4.29 16.65
CA ARG A 162 25.41 5.73 16.97
C ARG A 162 24.40 5.98 18.11
N ARG A 163 23.35 5.17 18.21
CA ARG A 163 22.37 5.24 19.31
C ARG A 163 22.85 4.58 20.61
N GLN A 164 23.84 3.69 20.53
CA GLN A 164 24.48 3.09 21.70
C GLN A 164 25.45 4.06 22.39
N GLU A 165 26.14 4.89 21.61
CA GLU A 165 27.09 5.88 22.15
C GLU A 165 26.36 6.95 23.01
N ALA A 166 26.95 7.31 24.15
CA ALA A 166 26.35 8.08 25.24
C ALA A 166 25.76 9.47 24.88
N ALA A 167 25.95 9.95 23.66
CA ALA A 167 25.34 11.17 23.14
C ALA A 167 23.87 10.98 22.71
N TRP A 168 23.40 9.74 22.51
CA TRP A 168 21.99 9.44 22.27
C TRP A 168 21.31 9.01 23.57
N TYR A 169 21.21 9.92 24.54
CA TYR A 169 20.29 9.74 25.66
C TYR A 169 18.95 10.37 25.28
N PRO A 170 17.87 9.59 25.01
CA PRO A 170 16.55 10.18 25.01
C PRO A 170 16.33 10.78 26.41
N PRO A 171 15.89 12.04 26.51
CA PRO A 171 15.76 12.72 27.80
C PRO A 171 14.89 11.86 28.74
N GLN A 172 15.43 11.55 29.93
CA GLN A 172 14.81 10.61 30.87
C GLN A 172 13.41 11.08 31.31
N ASN A 173 13.23 12.40 31.35
CA ASN A 173 11.96 13.12 31.47
C ASN A 173 11.57 13.68 30.09
N LEU A 174 10.28 13.65 29.76
CA LEU A 174 9.78 14.34 28.57
C LEU A 174 10.22 15.82 28.64
N PRO A 175 10.88 16.37 27.61
CA PRO A 175 10.98 17.81 27.47
C PRO A 175 9.55 18.35 27.47
N GLU A 176 9.28 19.44 28.18
CA GLU A 176 7.97 20.10 28.20
C GLU A 176 7.98 21.32 27.29
N HIS A 177 8.40 21.14 26.03
CA HIS A 177 8.39 22.23 25.06
C HIS A 177 7.01 22.42 24.42
N LEU A 178 6.20 21.37 24.32
CA LEU A 178 4.82 21.46 23.86
C LEU A 178 3.90 22.01 24.95
N ILE A 179 3.15 23.03 24.59
CA ILE A 179 2.14 23.63 25.47
C ILE A 179 0.88 22.75 25.45
N GLU A 180 0.48 22.21 26.61
CA GLU A 180 -0.80 21.49 26.74
C GLU A 180 -1.96 22.47 26.62
N LEU A 181 -2.93 22.16 25.76
CA LEU A 181 -4.13 22.96 25.56
C LEU A 181 -5.38 22.23 26.04
N PRO A 182 -6.23 22.88 26.84
CA PRO A 182 -7.62 22.47 27.01
C PRO A 182 -8.33 22.47 25.65
N LYS A 183 -9.30 21.57 25.48
CA LYS A 183 -10.06 21.44 24.24
C LYS A 183 -10.72 22.76 23.83
N GLU A 184 -11.24 23.51 24.79
CA GLU A 184 -12.00 24.75 24.58
C GLU A 184 -11.13 25.88 24.03
N ASP A 185 -9.82 25.82 24.27
CA ASP A 185 -8.87 26.85 23.85
C ASP A 185 -8.28 26.60 22.45
N ILE A 186 -8.48 25.42 21.87
CA ILE A 186 -7.83 25.03 20.60
C ILE A 186 -8.10 26.08 19.52
N GLU A 187 -9.37 26.34 19.18
CA GLU A 187 -9.75 27.24 18.08
C GLU A 187 -9.20 28.65 18.25
N LYS A 188 -9.32 29.18 19.48
CA LYS A 188 -8.79 30.51 19.84
C LYS A 188 -7.29 30.57 19.64
N ARG A 189 -6.55 29.53 20.06
CA ARG A 189 -5.08 29.50 19.98
C ARG A 189 -4.60 29.36 18.54
N VAL A 190 -5.16 28.43 17.77
CA VAL A 190 -4.72 28.18 16.40
C VAL A 190 -5.15 29.29 15.44
N SER A 191 -6.24 30.02 15.72
CA SER A 191 -6.68 31.16 14.90
C SER A 191 -5.87 32.42 15.14
N ALA A 192 -5.28 32.57 16.33
CA ALA A 192 -4.42 33.70 16.68
C ALA A 192 -3.00 33.61 16.11
N LYS A 193 -2.64 32.50 15.45
CA LYS A 193 -1.29 32.25 14.93
C LYS A 193 -1.33 32.06 13.41
N ASP A 194 -0.32 32.60 12.72
CA ASP A 194 -0.13 32.34 11.28
C ASP A 194 0.23 30.88 11.00
N PHE A 195 0.90 30.24 11.96
CA PHE A 195 1.29 28.84 11.93
C PHE A 195 1.19 28.26 13.34
N ALA A 196 0.56 27.09 13.47
CA ALA A 196 0.57 26.31 14.70
C ALA A 196 0.57 24.81 14.39
N VAL A 197 1.05 24.01 15.32
CA VAL A 197 1.01 22.54 15.24
C VAL A 197 0.36 22.03 16.51
N VAL A 198 -0.61 21.12 16.38
CA VAL A 198 -1.28 20.49 17.51
C VAL A 198 -1.11 18.98 17.40
N LEU A 199 -0.54 18.37 18.43
CA LEU A 199 -0.53 16.93 18.62
C LEU A 199 -1.71 16.51 19.48
N TYR A 200 -2.64 15.77 18.90
CA TYR A 200 -3.71 15.10 19.60
C TYR A 200 -3.24 13.72 20.02
N TYR A 201 -3.13 13.48 21.33
CA TYR A 201 -2.49 12.28 21.87
C TYR A 201 -3.33 11.61 22.97
N SER A 202 -2.98 10.36 23.25
CA SER A 202 -3.54 9.58 24.36
C SER A 202 -2.40 8.97 25.17
N PHE A 203 -2.42 9.12 26.49
CA PHE A 203 -1.39 8.52 27.37
C PHE A 203 -1.51 7.01 27.49
N THR A 204 -2.63 6.41 27.07
CA THR A 204 -2.84 4.95 27.13
C THR A 204 -2.20 4.22 25.95
N ARG A 205 -1.63 4.96 24.99
CA ARG A 205 -1.14 4.40 23.73
C ARG A 205 0.34 4.61 23.50
N THR A 206 1.02 3.51 23.22
CA THR A 206 2.45 3.47 22.92
C THR A 206 2.80 4.36 21.72
N SER A 207 1.97 4.34 20.66
CA SER A 207 2.18 5.19 19.49
C SER A 207 2.14 6.68 19.84
N SER A 208 1.23 7.10 20.73
CA SER A 208 1.10 8.50 21.15
C SER A 208 2.30 8.97 21.94
N TYR A 209 2.78 8.15 22.89
CA TYR A 209 3.99 8.47 23.65
C TYR A 209 5.21 8.61 22.73
N ARG A 210 5.38 7.68 21.77
CA ARG A 210 6.47 7.73 20.78
C ARG A 210 6.44 9.02 19.95
N ILE A 211 5.29 9.37 19.39
CA ILE A 211 5.16 10.58 18.56
C ILE A 211 5.31 11.86 19.39
N LEU A 212 4.82 11.86 20.63
CA LEU A 212 5.03 12.96 21.56
C LEU A 212 6.52 13.22 21.78
N MET A 213 7.31 12.18 22.02
CA MET A 213 8.76 12.32 22.20
C MET A 213 9.47 12.89 20.96
N GLU A 214 9.18 12.35 19.77
CA GLU A 214 9.79 12.85 18.53
C GLU A 214 9.44 14.31 18.27
N LEU A 215 8.20 14.71 18.58
CA LEU A 215 7.76 16.09 18.41
C LEU A 215 8.39 17.04 19.44
N GLU A 216 8.45 16.66 20.72
CA GLU A 216 9.12 17.46 21.77
C GLU A 216 10.60 17.71 21.39
N ASN A 217 11.31 16.68 20.93
CA ASN A 217 12.70 16.81 20.45
C ASN A 217 12.81 17.70 19.19
N ALA A 218 11.84 17.59 18.27
CA ALA A 218 11.80 18.43 17.09
C ALA A 218 11.60 19.90 17.48
N VAL A 219 10.69 20.19 18.42
CA VAL A 219 10.43 21.54 18.92
C VAL A 219 11.66 22.12 19.63
N ALA A 220 12.35 21.31 20.44
CA ALA A 220 13.62 21.70 21.06
C ALA A 220 14.65 22.13 20.00
N THR A 221 14.75 21.37 18.90
CA THR A 221 15.67 21.65 17.79
C THR A 221 15.27 22.86 16.96
N LEU A 222 13.96 23.09 16.79
CA LEU A 222 13.43 24.25 16.07
C LEU A 222 13.52 25.53 16.90
N ASN A 223 13.59 25.42 18.23
CA ASN A 223 13.66 26.51 19.19
C ASN A 223 12.47 27.50 19.09
N ILE A 224 11.24 26.97 18.93
CA ILE A 224 9.99 27.73 18.73
C ILE A 224 8.79 27.05 19.40
N SER A 225 8.70 27.07 20.73
CA SER A 225 7.64 26.37 21.47
C SER A 225 6.25 27.02 21.39
N ASP A 226 6.16 28.33 21.14
CA ASP A 226 4.91 29.10 21.25
C ASP A 226 3.87 28.83 20.16
N THR A 227 4.23 28.04 19.15
CA THR A 227 3.37 27.60 18.04
C THR A 227 3.08 26.10 18.08
N PHE A 228 3.62 25.36 19.05
CA PHE A 228 3.45 23.91 19.15
C PHE A 228 2.72 23.52 20.43
N PHE A 229 1.67 22.72 20.24
CA PHE A 229 0.72 22.38 21.29
C PHE A 229 0.47 20.88 21.33
N LYS A 230 -0.02 20.42 22.47
CA LYS A 230 -0.54 19.06 22.65
C LYS A 230 -1.90 19.08 23.34
N VAL A 231 -2.75 18.13 22.97
CA VAL A 231 -4.11 17.97 23.50
C VAL A 231 -4.33 16.51 23.86
N ASN A 232 -4.58 16.24 25.13
CA ASN A 232 -5.03 14.92 25.57
C ASN A 232 -6.48 14.64 25.12
N VAL A 233 -6.68 13.63 24.27
CA VAL A 233 -8.02 13.28 23.74
C VAL A 233 -8.78 12.25 24.57
N GLU A 234 -8.18 11.65 25.60
CA GLU A 234 -8.81 10.64 26.46
C GLU A 234 -10.14 11.09 27.12
N PRO A 235 -10.26 12.31 27.66
CA PRO A 235 -11.54 12.76 28.21
C PRO A 235 -12.58 13.16 27.14
N HIS A 236 -12.21 13.24 25.86
CA HIS A 236 -13.04 13.87 24.81
C HIS A 236 -13.45 12.91 23.69
N LYS A 237 -14.61 12.26 23.85
CA LYS A 237 -15.14 11.29 22.86
C LYS A 237 -15.38 11.92 21.49
N ASP A 238 -15.82 13.16 21.44
CA ASP A 238 -16.10 13.87 20.19
C ASP A 238 -14.82 14.18 19.41
N LEU A 239 -13.72 14.56 20.09
CA LEU A 239 -12.42 14.70 19.44
C LEU A 239 -11.94 13.36 18.86
N ARG A 240 -12.11 12.25 19.59
CA ARG A 240 -11.74 10.91 19.08
C ARG A 240 -12.58 10.50 17.87
N ASN A 241 -13.87 10.84 17.86
CA ASN A 241 -14.71 10.57 16.70
C ASN A 241 -14.30 11.42 15.48
N ALA A 242 -13.95 12.69 15.70
CA ALA A 242 -13.59 13.62 14.62
C ALA A 242 -12.19 13.37 14.04
N LEU A 243 -11.22 13.03 14.89
CA LEU A 243 -9.81 12.86 14.52
C LEU A 243 -9.45 11.40 14.21
N GLY A 244 -10.26 10.46 14.70
CA GLY A 244 -9.97 9.03 14.62
C GLY A 244 -8.98 8.57 15.70
N ILE A 245 -8.08 7.69 15.29
CA ILE A 245 -7.19 6.93 16.16
C ILE A 245 -5.92 7.77 16.48
N PRO A 246 -5.70 8.23 17.73
CA PRO A 246 -4.49 9.00 18.08
C PRO A 246 -3.21 8.15 17.99
N PRO A 247 -2.01 8.74 17.82
CA PRO A 247 -1.75 10.17 17.74
C PRO A 247 -2.09 10.77 16.38
N VAL A 248 -2.63 11.99 16.38
CA VAL A 248 -2.89 12.78 15.17
C VAL A 248 -2.17 14.11 15.28
N ILE A 249 -1.35 14.45 14.30
CA ILE A 249 -0.70 15.76 14.20
C ILE A 249 -1.46 16.59 13.18
N LYS A 250 -1.92 17.77 13.58
CA LYS A 250 -2.53 18.75 12.68
C LYS A 250 -1.65 19.99 12.59
N VAL A 251 -1.49 20.50 11.38
CA VAL A 251 -0.86 21.79 11.10
C VAL A 251 -1.97 22.81 10.89
N TYR A 252 -1.88 23.97 11.53
CA TYR A 252 -2.85 25.05 11.43
C TYR A 252 -2.24 26.29 10.79
N ARG A 253 -3.03 26.98 9.97
CA ARG A 253 -2.67 28.27 9.38
C ARG A 253 -3.85 29.21 9.50
N LYS A 254 -3.73 30.24 10.34
CA LYS A 254 -4.82 31.20 10.61
C LYS A 254 -6.14 30.47 10.92
N GLY A 255 -6.07 29.47 11.79
CA GLY A 255 -7.21 28.64 12.21
C GLY A 255 -7.59 27.48 11.29
N LYS A 256 -7.17 27.46 10.02
CA LYS A 256 -7.47 26.33 9.11
C LYS A 256 -6.55 25.15 9.37
N SER A 257 -7.12 23.95 9.51
CA SER A 257 -6.37 22.72 9.81
C SER A 257 -5.99 21.93 8.56
N TYR A 258 -4.79 21.35 8.57
CA TYR A 258 -4.24 20.47 7.55
C TYR A 258 -3.62 19.24 8.23
N ASP A 259 -3.63 18.11 7.53
CA ASP A 259 -2.97 16.90 8.01
C ASP A 259 -1.46 16.99 7.90
N TYR A 260 -0.76 16.54 8.94
CA TYR A 260 0.68 16.34 8.88
C TYR A 260 1.01 15.20 7.92
N LYS A 261 1.70 15.52 6.82
CA LYS A 261 2.13 14.55 5.79
C LYS A 261 3.64 14.22 5.86
N GLY A 262 4.32 14.65 6.92
CA GLY A 262 5.78 14.49 7.05
C GLY A 262 6.22 13.15 7.66
N PRO A 263 7.53 12.86 7.68
CA PRO A 263 8.08 11.69 8.36
C PRO A 263 8.05 11.86 9.89
N LYS A 264 7.50 10.86 10.59
CA LYS A 264 7.24 10.89 12.04
C LYS A 264 8.49 10.65 12.92
N THR A 265 9.59 11.29 12.58
CA THR A 265 10.85 11.29 13.32
C THR A 265 11.29 12.71 13.63
N THR A 266 12.14 12.88 14.64
CA THR A 266 12.66 14.19 15.04
C THR A 266 13.21 14.96 13.84
N LYS A 267 14.13 14.35 13.06
CA LYS A 267 14.75 14.99 11.89
C LYS A 267 13.75 15.27 10.78
N GLY A 268 12.85 14.32 10.48
CA GLY A 268 11.80 14.47 9.47
C GLY A 268 10.83 15.60 9.82
N MET A 269 10.40 15.66 11.07
CA MET A 269 9.56 16.73 11.64
C MET A 269 10.24 18.09 11.55
N VAL A 270 11.51 18.22 11.96
CA VAL A 270 12.27 19.47 11.87
C VAL A 270 12.32 19.99 10.43
N ASN A 271 12.68 19.13 9.48
CA ASN A 271 12.76 19.51 8.07
C ASN A 271 11.39 19.88 7.50
N TYR A 272 10.37 19.11 7.85
CA TYR A 272 8.99 19.36 7.43
C TYR A 272 8.50 20.70 7.98
N PHE A 273 8.59 20.96 9.29
CA PHE A 273 8.08 22.19 9.89
C PHE A 273 8.86 23.43 9.43
N ARG A 274 10.18 23.35 9.22
CA ARG A 274 10.94 24.45 8.58
C ARG A 274 10.39 24.81 7.21
N LYS A 275 10.06 23.80 6.41
CA LYS A 275 9.43 23.99 5.10
C LYS A 275 8.01 24.50 5.23
N GLU A 276 7.23 24.03 6.20
CA GLU A 276 5.86 24.49 6.40
C GLU A 276 5.79 25.94 6.92
N MET A 277 6.77 26.40 7.69
CA MET A 277 6.82 27.80 8.13
C MET A 277 7.17 28.78 7.01
N SER A 278 7.67 28.31 5.86
CA SER A 278 7.91 29.17 4.70
C SER A 278 6.62 29.50 3.94
N PRO A 279 6.59 30.60 3.16
CA PRO A 279 5.47 30.89 2.27
C PRO A 279 5.14 29.70 1.34
N PRO A 280 3.85 29.49 0.99
CA PRO A 280 3.44 28.34 0.17
C PRO A 280 3.76 28.47 -1.32
N PHE A 281 4.33 29.60 -1.74
CA PHE A 281 4.72 29.86 -3.12
C PHE A 281 6.01 30.68 -3.17
N HIS A 282 6.77 30.54 -4.25
CA HIS A 282 7.93 31.37 -4.54
C HIS A 282 7.51 32.69 -5.18
N ARG A 283 8.17 33.79 -4.82
CA ARG A 283 7.94 35.09 -5.47
C ARG A 283 9.06 35.32 -6.49
N LEU A 284 8.69 35.40 -7.76
CA LEU A 284 9.63 35.61 -8.87
C LEU A 284 9.39 37.00 -9.45
N LEU A 285 10.46 37.78 -9.60
CA LEU A 285 10.40 39.20 -9.91
C LEU A 285 10.65 39.52 -11.38
N SER A 286 11.22 38.59 -12.13
CA SER A 286 11.61 38.79 -13.53
C SER A 286 11.29 37.58 -14.41
N SER A 287 11.15 37.81 -15.72
CA SER A 287 10.94 36.73 -16.68
C SER A 287 12.06 35.70 -16.67
N LYS A 288 13.30 36.14 -16.48
CA LYS A 288 14.46 35.26 -16.35
C LYS A 288 14.35 34.34 -15.13
N GLU A 289 13.94 34.86 -13.97
CA GLU A 289 13.72 34.02 -12.79
C GLU A 289 12.62 32.97 -13.02
N VAL A 290 11.56 33.34 -13.75
CA VAL A 290 10.51 32.40 -14.14
C VAL A 290 11.07 31.31 -15.06
N GLU A 291 11.79 31.68 -16.11
CA GLU A 291 12.42 30.71 -17.02
C GLU A 291 13.41 29.79 -16.30
N ASP A 292 14.29 30.34 -15.46
CA ASP A 292 15.27 29.58 -14.70
C ASP A 292 14.58 28.64 -13.69
N PHE A 293 13.51 29.10 -13.04
CA PHE A 293 12.68 28.27 -12.16
C PHE A 293 12.06 27.11 -12.94
N LEU A 294 11.37 27.38 -14.05
CA LEU A 294 10.73 26.33 -14.85
C LEU A 294 11.74 25.32 -15.39
N LYS A 295 12.91 25.77 -15.89
CA LYS A 295 13.99 24.88 -16.37
C LYS A 295 14.56 23.98 -15.27
N SER A 296 14.70 24.49 -14.05
CA SER A 296 15.24 23.73 -12.91
C SER A 296 14.22 22.83 -12.21
N HIS A 297 12.92 23.04 -12.45
CA HIS A 297 11.81 22.38 -11.73
C HIS A 297 10.93 21.55 -12.67
N GLN A 298 11.55 20.68 -13.47
CA GLN A 298 10.90 19.82 -14.47
C GLN A 298 10.29 18.51 -13.91
N ASP A 299 10.24 18.35 -12.59
CA ASP A 299 9.80 17.12 -11.94
C ASP A 299 8.28 17.08 -11.67
N ARG A 300 7.60 18.22 -11.66
CA ARG A 300 6.14 18.35 -11.44
C ARG A 300 5.59 19.65 -12.03
N PRO A 301 4.27 19.76 -12.26
CA PRO A 301 3.65 20.98 -12.76
C PRO A 301 3.80 22.18 -11.81
N THR A 302 3.80 23.38 -12.40
CA THR A 302 3.93 24.66 -11.71
C THR A 302 2.66 25.48 -11.89
N VAL A 303 2.01 25.85 -10.79
CA VAL A 303 0.90 26.81 -10.76
C VAL A 303 1.47 28.21 -10.65
N MET A 304 1.18 29.06 -11.63
CA MET A 304 1.65 30.43 -11.70
C MET A 304 0.49 31.39 -11.43
N GLY A 305 0.69 32.33 -10.51
CA GLY A 305 -0.28 33.35 -10.17
C GLY A 305 0.27 34.77 -10.37
N TYR A 306 -0.53 35.64 -10.97
CA TYR A 306 -0.32 37.09 -10.99
C TYR A 306 -1.49 37.75 -10.25
N PHE A 307 -1.21 38.74 -9.42
CA PHE A 307 -2.22 39.51 -8.69
C PHE A 307 -1.75 40.96 -8.59
N GLU A 308 -2.63 41.90 -8.93
CA GLU A 308 -2.41 43.35 -8.77
C GLU A 308 -2.12 43.69 -7.31
N ASN A 309 -2.82 43.02 -6.38
CA ASN A 309 -2.60 43.14 -4.95
C ASN A 309 -3.07 41.89 -4.19
N GLU A 310 -2.53 41.72 -2.97
CA GLU A 310 -2.78 40.56 -2.10
C GLU A 310 -4.12 40.63 -1.33
N LYS A 311 -4.91 41.70 -1.51
CA LYS A 311 -6.25 41.82 -0.89
C LYS A 311 -7.34 41.20 -1.75
N LEU A 312 -7.02 40.81 -2.99
CA LEU A 312 -7.96 40.16 -3.89
C LEU A 312 -8.41 38.82 -3.31
N PRO A 313 -9.72 38.49 -3.35
CA PRO A 313 -10.22 37.18 -2.96
C PRO A 313 -9.47 36.02 -3.65
N GLN A 314 -9.10 36.20 -4.92
CA GLN A 314 -8.39 35.21 -5.72
C GLN A 314 -6.96 34.97 -5.23
N PHE A 315 -6.30 35.98 -4.65
CA PHE A 315 -5.00 35.78 -4.01
C PHE A 315 -5.14 34.90 -2.74
N LEU A 316 -6.22 35.09 -1.97
CA LEU A 316 -6.51 34.24 -0.81
C LEU A 316 -6.82 32.80 -1.24
N LEU A 317 -7.58 32.60 -2.32
CA LEU A 317 -7.83 31.28 -2.92
C LEU A 317 -6.53 30.63 -3.41
N PHE A 318 -5.67 31.37 -4.12
CA PHE A 318 -4.37 30.89 -4.57
C PHE A 318 -3.46 30.47 -3.41
N THR A 319 -3.40 31.29 -2.36
CA THR A 319 -2.62 30.99 -1.15
C THR A 319 -3.15 29.74 -0.45
N GLU A 320 -4.47 29.57 -0.38
CA GLU A 320 -5.11 28.38 0.17
C GLU A 320 -4.78 27.13 -0.67
N ALA A 321 -4.90 27.21 -2.00
CA ALA A 321 -4.56 26.11 -2.90
C ALA A 321 -3.08 25.72 -2.77
N ALA A 322 -2.19 26.72 -2.69
CA ALA A 322 -0.76 26.52 -2.50
C ALA A 322 -0.45 25.80 -1.17
N ASN A 323 -1.20 26.09 -0.10
CA ASN A 323 -1.07 25.36 1.17
C ASN A 323 -1.57 23.91 1.06
N ARG A 324 -2.72 23.67 0.40
CA ARG A 324 -3.31 22.32 0.26
C ARG A 324 -2.47 21.39 -0.60
N LEU A 325 -1.89 21.92 -1.67
CA LEU A 325 -1.15 21.17 -2.69
C LEU A 325 0.38 21.28 -2.51
N ARG A 326 0.83 21.75 -1.34
CA ARG A 326 2.25 21.92 -1.02
C ARG A 326 2.99 20.58 -1.14
N GLY A 327 4.06 20.58 -1.93
CA GLY A 327 4.86 19.39 -2.17
C GLY A 327 4.30 18.45 -3.24
N GLU A 328 3.08 18.67 -3.71
CA GLU A 328 2.51 17.96 -4.87
C GLU A 328 2.81 18.75 -6.16
N LEU A 329 2.58 20.08 -6.11
CA LEU A 329 2.87 21.01 -7.21
C LEU A 329 3.81 22.13 -6.73
N TYR A 330 4.43 22.83 -7.67
CA TYR A 330 5.07 24.11 -7.38
C TYR A 330 4.05 25.24 -7.50
N PHE A 331 4.18 26.25 -6.65
CA PHE A 331 3.43 27.50 -6.77
C PHE A 331 4.41 28.65 -6.88
N ILE A 332 4.21 29.50 -7.88
CA ILE A 332 4.99 30.72 -8.08
C ILE A 332 4.05 31.91 -8.25
N MET A 333 4.43 33.03 -7.66
CA MET A 333 3.76 34.31 -7.83
C MET A 333 4.67 35.25 -8.59
N VAL A 334 4.16 35.84 -9.67
CA VAL A 334 4.90 36.77 -10.54
C VAL A 334 4.40 38.19 -10.35
N LYS A 335 5.31 39.16 -10.40
CA LYS A 335 4.97 40.59 -10.22
C LYS A 335 4.38 41.24 -11.47
N GLN A 336 4.72 40.73 -12.65
CA GLN A 336 4.26 41.21 -13.95
C GLN A 336 3.91 40.01 -14.81
N PHE A 337 3.00 40.20 -15.76
CA PHE A 337 2.69 39.18 -16.76
C PHE A 337 3.94 38.89 -17.59
N THR A 338 4.41 37.64 -17.55
CA THR A 338 5.54 37.12 -18.33
C THR A 338 5.02 36.07 -19.30
N PRO A 339 4.72 36.38 -20.56
CA PRO A 339 4.16 35.39 -21.48
C PRO A 339 5.07 34.16 -21.58
N THR A 340 4.50 32.96 -21.37
CA THR A 340 5.15 31.67 -21.65
C THR A 340 4.38 30.94 -22.74
N THR A 341 4.97 29.95 -23.40
CA THR A 341 4.38 29.21 -24.54
C THR A 341 3.04 28.54 -24.24
N THR A 342 2.72 28.26 -22.98
CA THR A 342 1.44 27.72 -22.52
C THR A 342 0.59 28.74 -21.74
N TRP A 343 1.10 29.96 -21.53
CA TRP A 343 0.40 31.07 -20.88
C TRP A 343 0.07 32.14 -21.91
N THR A 344 -0.72 31.76 -22.92
CA THR A 344 -1.24 32.68 -23.94
C THR A 344 -2.74 32.94 -23.76
N GLU A 345 -3.06 34.24 -23.78
CA GLU A 345 -4.35 34.88 -24.01
C GLU A 345 -5.50 34.63 -23.00
N HIS A 346 -5.53 35.48 -21.96
CA HIS A 346 -6.75 36.25 -21.69
C HIS A 346 -6.51 37.69 -22.14
N LEU A 347 -7.15 38.05 -23.24
CA LEU A 347 -7.41 39.43 -23.63
C LEU A 347 -8.48 39.96 -22.68
N ASP A 348 -8.01 40.80 -21.75
CA ASP A 348 -8.69 41.93 -21.09
C ASP A 348 -8.18 42.12 -19.65
N ALA A 349 -8.42 43.33 -19.15
CA ALA A 349 -7.77 43.99 -18.03
C ALA A 349 -8.02 43.34 -16.65
N GLU A 350 -7.49 42.14 -16.41
CA GLU A 350 -7.72 41.43 -15.16
C GLU A 350 -6.67 41.72 -14.10
N LYS A 351 -7.16 42.15 -12.93
CA LYS A 351 -6.39 42.40 -11.69
C LYS A 351 -5.69 41.14 -11.16
N TRP A 352 -5.91 39.97 -11.75
CA TRP A 352 -5.30 38.70 -11.35
C TRP A 352 -5.34 37.70 -12.51
N ARG A 353 -4.44 36.72 -12.52
CA ARG A 353 -4.41 35.58 -13.46
C ARG A 353 -3.83 34.36 -12.77
N ILE A 354 -4.35 33.17 -13.04
CA ILE A 354 -3.78 31.90 -12.57
C ILE A 354 -3.67 30.94 -13.76
N GLY A 355 -2.50 30.33 -13.92
CA GLY A 355 -2.24 29.33 -14.96
C GLY A 355 -1.49 28.12 -14.38
N VAL A 356 -1.49 27.02 -15.12
CA VAL A 356 -0.69 25.83 -14.80
C VAL A 356 0.25 25.56 -15.97
N ILE A 357 1.53 25.40 -15.66
CA ILE A 357 2.59 25.09 -16.62
C ILE A 357 3.04 23.66 -16.35
N LEU A 358 2.92 22.81 -17.37
CA LEU A 358 3.38 21.44 -17.35
C LEU A 358 4.90 21.39 -17.60
N PRO A 359 5.61 20.37 -17.07
CA PRO A 359 6.98 20.09 -17.48
C PRO A 359 7.08 19.85 -19.00
N GLU A 360 8.23 20.16 -19.59
CA GLU A 360 8.51 19.99 -21.03
C GLU A 360 8.43 18.53 -21.48
N LYS A 361 8.78 17.59 -20.59
CA LYS A 361 8.66 16.14 -20.85
C LYS A 361 7.21 15.65 -20.88
N ASP A 362 6.33 16.35 -20.17
CA ASP A 362 4.90 16.03 -20.08
C ASP A 362 4.07 16.78 -21.12
N SER A 363 4.66 17.80 -21.74
CA SER A 363 4.09 18.59 -22.82
C SER A 363 4.35 17.93 -24.17
N ASP A 364 3.33 17.81 -25.01
CA ASP A 364 3.45 17.36 -26.40
C ASP A 364 3.14 18.53 -27.34
N PRO A 365 4.17 19.19 -27.92
CA PRO A 365 3.99 20.37 -28.78
C PRO A 365 3.03 20.12 -29.95
N ASP A 366 2.96 18.88 -30.45
CA ASP A 366 2.14 18.50 -31.60
C ASP A 366 0.65 18.32 -31.24
N ILE A 367 0.31 18.34 -29.94
CA ILE A 367 -1.03 18.10 -29.40
C ILE A 367 -1.58 19.34 -28.65
N VAL A 368 -0.76 20.38 -28.42
CA VAL A 368 -1.10 21.58 -27.60
C VAL A 368 -2.35 22.33 -28.09
N GLY A 369 -2.80 22.13 -29.34
CA GLY A 369 -3.93 22.85 -29.93
C GLY A 369 -5.34 22.40 -29.54
N LYS A 370 -5.53 21.41 -28.67
CA LYS A 370 -6.87 20.92 -28.27
C LYS A 370 -7.07 20.84 -26.76
N ASP A 371 -6.60 21.84 -26.02
CA ASP A 371 -6.95 21.98 -24.60
C ASP A 371 -8.46 22.29 -24.47
N VAL A 372 -9.27 21.23 -24.37
CA VAL A 372 -10.75 21.29 -24.28
C VAL A 372 -11.22 21.81 -22.90
N THR A 373 -10.28 22.13 -22.01
CA THR A 373 -10.63 22.57 -20.65
C THR A 373 -10.99 24.05 -20.69
N ARG A 374 -12.30 24.33 -20.61
CA ARG A 374 -12.89 25.67 -20.49
C ARG A 374 -12.03 26.57 -19.60
N LEU A 375 -11.74 27.76 -20.12
CA LEU A 375 -11.20 28.88 -19.34
C LEU A 375 -12.14 29.14 -18.15
N ILE A 376 -11.56 29.34 -16.97
CA ILE A 376 -12.33 29.73 -15.80
C ILE A 376 -12.49 31.23 -15.84
N ASN A 377 -13.61 31.68 -16.37
CA ASN A 377 -14.00 33.08 -16.27
C ASN A 377 -14.57 33.40 -14.86
N ASP A 378 -14.97 32.38 -14.09
CA ASP A 378 -15.68 32.53 -12.80
C ASP A 378 -15.03 31.70 -11.68
N LEU A 379 -13.93 32.20 -11.10
CA LEU A 379 -13.27 31.58 -9.94
C LEU A 379 -13.88 32.13 -8.63
N HIS A 380 -14.92 31.48 -8.11
CA HIS A 380 -15.64 31.95 -6.92
C HIS A 380 -15.31 31.19 -5.63
N SER A 381 -14.75 29.99 -5.72
CA SER A 381 -14.45 29.14 -4.56
C SER A 381 -13.07 28.48 -4.63
N ILE A 382 -12.62 27.92 -3.51
CA ILE A 382 -11.38 27.14 -3.47
C ILE A 382 -11.56 25.80 -4.20
N GLU A 383 -12.76 25.22 -4.17
CA GLU A 383 -13.11 24.00 -4.87
C GLU A 383 -12.98 24.16 -6.40
N ASP A 384 -13.43 25.30 -6.94
CA ASP A 384 -13.27 25.62 -8.37
C ASP A 384 -11.80 25.70 -8.77
N LEU A 385 -10.98 26.36 -7.94
CA LEU A 385 -9.53 26.48 -8.18
C LEU A 385 -8.80 25.13 -8.09
N LEU A 386 -9.14 24.29 -7.11
CA LEU A 386 -8.52 22.98 -6.99
C LEU A 386 -8.88 22.08 -8.18
N LYS A 387 -10.14 22.12 -8.63
CA LYS A 387 -10.59 21.38 -9.81
C LYS A 387 -9.91 21.87 -11.09
N PHE A 388 -9.74 23.18 -11.23
CA PHE A 388 -8.94 23.77 -12.32
C PHE A 388 -7.53 23.23 -12.36
N ILE A 389 -6.84 23.32 -11.22
CA ILE A 389 -5.45 22.91 -11.08
C ILE A 389 -5.32 21.42 -11.36
N GLU A 390 -6.21 20.58 -10.81
CA GLU A 390 -6.22 19.14 -11.06
C GLU A 390 -6.36 18.81 -12.56
N LEU A 391 -7.28 19.48 -13.27
CA LEU A 391 -7.48 19.26 -14.69
C LEU A 391 -6.29 19.74 -15.53
N LYS A 392 -5.79 20.95 -15.29
CA LYS A 392 -4.69 21.55 -16.07
C LYS A 392 -3.31 21.00 -15.73
N ALA A 393 -3.12 20.49 -14.51
CA ALA A 393 -1.88 19.83 -14.10
C ALA A 393 -1.76 18.41 -14.68
N THR A 394 -2.87 17.81 -15.11
CA THR A 394 -2.88 16.47 -15.73
C THR A 394 -2.65 16.61 -17.24
N PRO A 395 -1.47 16.23 -17.75
CA PRO A 395 -1.20 16.25 -19.19
C PRO A 395 -2.06 15.22 -19.93
N VAL A 396 -2.23 15.40 -21.25
CA VAL A 396 -2.96 14.44 -22.12
C VAL A 396 -2.37 13.04 -21.99
N VAL A 397 -1.04 12.92 -22.05
CA VAL A 397 -0.29 11.72 -21.67
C VAL A 397 0.97 12.18 -20.94
N GLY A 398 1.07 11.94 -19.64
CA GLY A 398 2.26 12.36 -18.88
C GLY A 398 3.06 11.23 -18.29
N TYR A 399 4.22 11.58 -17.74
CA TYR A 399 5.10 10.65 -17.05
C TYR A 399 4.62 10.40 -15.62
N ARG A 400 4.01 9.23 -15.43
CA ARG A 400 3.62 8.72 -14.13
C ARG A 400 4.78 7.97 -13.48
N THR A 401 5.09 8.37 -12.25
CA THR A 401 6.18 7.86 -11.39
C THR A 401 5.59 7.37 -10.08
N LYS A 402 6.36 6.62 -9.28
CA LYS A 402 5.90 6.18 -7.94
C LYS A 402 5.51 7.36 -7.03
N ARG A 403 6.09 8.53 -7.25
CA ARG A 403 5.84 9.75 -6.47
C ARG A 403 4.51 10.43 -6.79
N ASN A 404 4.08 10.44 -8.05
CA ASN A 404 2.89 11.20 -8.49
C ASN A 404 1.68 10.30 -8.85
N LYS A 405 1.83 8.98 -8.78
CA LYS A 405 0.77 8.04 -9.15
C LYS A 405 -0.52 8.19 -8.33
N ASP A 406 -0.38 8.48 -7.04
CA ASP A 406 -1.51 8.57 -6.11
C ASP A 406 -2.02 10.01 -5.93
N THR A 407 -1.38 10.99 -6.59
CA THR A 407 -1.77 12.41 -6.55
C THR A 407 -2.31 12.85 -7.89
N LEU A 408 -1.42 13.01 -8.89
CA LEU A 408 -1.77 13.51 -10.22
C LEU A 408 -2.55 12.48 -11.04
N TYR A 409 -2.23 11.19 -10.89
CA TYR A 409 -2.82 10.10 -11.67
C TYR A 409 -3.79 9.23 -10.85
N LYS A 410 -4.52 9.85 -9.92
CA LYS A 410 -5.50 9.16 -9.06
C LYS A 410 -6.84 8.88 -9.76
N ARG A 411 -7.16 9.60 -10.83
CA ARG A 411 -8.46 9.48 -11.53
C ARG A 411 -8.59 8.12 -12.21
N ARG A 412 -9.79 7.56 -12.21
CA ARG A 412 -10.15 6.35 -12.94
C ARG A 412 -11.35 6.61 -13.86
N PRO A 413 -11.42 6.00 -15.05
CA PRO A 413 -10.44 5.04 -15.58
C PRO A 413 -9.12 5.71 -16.02
N LEU A 414 -8.02 4.96 -15.92
CA LEU A 414 -6.66 5.40 -16.29
C LEU A 414 -5.99 4.33 -17.16
N LEU A 415 -5.66 4.68 -18.40
CA LEU A 415 -4.79 3.89 -19.26
C LEU A 415 -3.32 4.23 -18.96
N VAL A 416 -2.51 3.20 -18.75
CA VAL A 416 -1.06 3.33 -18.55
C VAL A 416 -0.32 2.55 -19.63
N GLY A 417 0.60 3.24 -20.32
CA GLY A 417 1.60 2.61 -21.18
C GLY A 417 2.91 2.38 -20.43
N TYR A 418 3.27 1.12 -20.22
CA TYR A 418 4.57 0.74 -19.64
C TYR A 418 5.60 0.59 -20.75
N MET A 419 6.70 1.32 -20.63
CA MET A 419 7.77 1.35 -21.62
C MET A 419 9.10 1.72 -20.96
N ASP A 420 10.20 1.51 -21.67
CA ASP A 420 11.47 2.11 -21.28
C ASP A 420 11.41 3.61 -21.55
N ILE A 421 11.67 4.39 -20.50
CA ILE A 421 11.58 5.85 -20.50
C ILE A 421 12.97 6.34 -20.18
N ASP A 422 13.57 7.02 -21.14
CA ASP A 422 14.87 7.67 -20.99
C ASP A 422 14.76 9.11 -21.48
N TRP A 423 14.83 10.06 -20.53
CA TRP A 423 14.82 11.49 -20.80
C TRP A 423 16.23 12.07 -21.05
N SER A 424 17.25 11.21 -21.14
CA SER A 424 18.59 11.63 -21.56
C SER A 424 18.60 12.01 -23.05
N SER A 425 19.64 12.74 -23.47
CA SER A 425 19.83 13.14 -24.86
C SER A 425 19.88 11.97 -25.86
N LYS A 426 20.12 10.73 -25.40
CA LYS A 426 20.14 9.53 -26.23
C LYS A 426 18.75 8.92 -26.41
N GLY A 427 17.95 8.88 -25.34
CA GLY A 427 16.66 8.19 -25.33
C GLY A 427 15.43 9.08 -25.50
N GLU A 428 15.54 10.40 -25.33
CA GLU A 428 14.39 11.31 -25.30
C GLU A 428 13.55 11.22 -26.59
N LYS A 429 14.21 11.15 -27.75
CA LYS A 429 13.51 11.06 -29.05
C LYS A 429 12.65 9.81 -29.16
N ASP A 430 13.18 8.66 -28.74
CA ASP A 430 12.48 7.39 -28.76
C ASP A 430 11.31 7.37 -27.76
N THR A 431 11.57 7.88 -26.54
CA THR A 431 10.55 8.05 -25.51
C THR A 431 9.38 8.91 -26.02
N ARG A 432 9.67 10.07 -26.62
CA ARG A 432 8.65 10.96 -27.19
C ARG A 432 7.90 10.29 -28.34
N PHE A 433 8.59 9.60 -29.23
CA PHE A 433 7.98 8.91 -30.37
C PHE A 433 6.97 7.83 -29.93
N LYS A 434 7.32 7.01 -28.95
CA LYS A 434 6.44 5.98 -28.38
C LYS A 434 5.24 6.59 -27.65
N ARG A 435 5.49 7.59 -26.80
CA ARG A 435 4.44 8.35 -26.09
C ARG A 435 3.45 9.00 -27.06
N HIS A 436 3.94 9.56 -28.17
CA HIS A 436 3.10 10.25 -29.16
C HIS A 436 2.02 9.34 -29.76
N ARG A 437 2.27 8.03 -29.93
CA ARG A 437 1.25 7.09 -30.43
C ARG A 437 0.05 6.96 -29.49
N ILE A 438 0.32 6.91 -28.18
CA ILE A 438 -0.74 6.91 -27.16
C ILE A 438 -1.44 8.27 -27.16
N ALA A 439 -0.67 9.35 -27.28
CA ALA A 439 -1.21 10.71 -27.23
C ALA A 439 -2.13 11.03 -28.42
N GLN A 440 -1.82 10.55 -29.62
CA GLN A 440 -2.69 10.63 -30.80
C GLN A 440 -4.03 9.89 -30.63
N ALA A 441 -4.07 8.83 -29.80
CA ALA A 441 -5.32 8.19 -29.43
C ALA A 441 -6.05 9.00 -28.35
N ALA A 442 -5.32 9.45 -27.33
CA ALA A 442 -5.85 10.17 -26.17
C ALA A 442 -6.61 11.46 -26.52
N VAL A 443 -6.19 12.21 -27.56
CA VAL A 443 -6.84 13.47 -27.96
C VAL A 443 -8.31 13.36 -28.36
N GLN A 444 -8.80 12.15 -28.63
CA GLN A 444 -10.21 11.90 -28.97
C GLN A 444 -11.09 11.74 -27.73
N TYR A 445 -10.48 11.48 -26.57
CA TYR A 445 -11.18 11.18 -25.33
C TYR A 445 -11.03 12.35 -24.36
N PRO A 446 -12.14 12.93 -23.87
CA PRO A 446 -12.09 13.90 -22.80
C PRO A 446 -11.46 13.28 -21.54
N VAL A 447 -10.66 14.08 -20.81
CA VAL A 447 -10.07 13.70 -19.50
C VAL A 447 -11.12 13.21 -18.51
N VAL A 448 -12.39 13.62 -18.68
CA VAL A 448 -13.51 13.17 -17.85
C VAL A 448 -13.96 11.74 -18.10
N GLN A 449 -13.70 11.20 -19.30
CA GLN A 449 -14.07 9.85 -19.70
C GLN A 449 -12.96 8.85 -19.35
N ILE A 450 -11.71 9.19 -19.68
CA ILE A 450 -10.53 8.37 -19.36
C ILE A 450 -9.28 9.27 -19.33
N THR A 451 -8.34 8.91 -18.46
CA THR A 451 -7.02 9.56 -18.37
C THR A 451 -5.93 8.66 -18.94
N PHE A 452 -4.82 9.24 -19.39
CA PHE A 452 -3.71 8.49 -19.98
C PHE A 452 -2.38 8.88 -19.34
N ALA A 453 -1.50 7.92 -19.20
CA ALA A 453 -0.14 8.12 -18.73
C ALA A 453 0.83 7.12 -19.36
N ILE A 454 2.12 7.41 -19.23
CA ILE A 454 3.20 6.43 -19.42
C ILE A 454 3.94 6.21 -18.11
N SER A 455 4.51 5.02 -17.93
CA SER A 455 5.28 4.64 -16.75
C SER A 455 6.54 3.89 -17.16
N HIS A 456 7.62 4.12 -16.42
CA HIS A 456 8.88 3.44 -16.69
C HIS A 456 8.77 1.98 -16.26
N ALA A 457 8.79 1.04 -17.21
CA ALA A 457 8.50 -0.36 -16.95
C ALA A 457 9.35 -0.97 -15.81
N PRO A 458 10.67 -0.74 -15.73
CA PRO A 458 11.51 -1.23 -14.62
C PRO A 458 11.06 -0.77 -13.23
N ASP A 459 10.47 0.43 -13.10
CA ASP A 459 9.98 0.95 -11.82
C ASP A 459 8.64 0.31 -11.42
N PHE A 460 7.92 -0.33 -12.35
CA PHE A 460 6.53 -0.78 -12.19
C PHE A 460 6.33 -2.28 -12.46
N LYS A 461 7.37 -3.11 -12.25
CA LYS A 461 7.30 -4.56 -12.47
C LYS A 461 6.13 -5.24 -11.74
N ASP A 462 6.00 -5.04 -10.43
CA ASP A 462 4.89 -5.64 -9.66
C ASP A 462 3.52 -5.22 -10.18
N GLU A 463 3.41 -3.98 -10.68
CA GLU A 463 2.16 -3.48 -11.24
C GLU A 463 1.87 -4.13 -12.60
N MET A 464 2.88 -4.25 -13.45
CA MET A 464 2.78 -4.98 -14.72
C MET A 464 2.47 -6.47 -14.52
N GLN A 465 3.05 -7.10 -13.51
CA GLN A 465 2.77 -8.48 -13.13
C GLN A 465 1.30 -8.65 -12.75
N ARG A 466 0.75 -7.71 -11.97
CA ARG A 466 -0.69 -7.67 -11.64
C ARG A 466 -1.60 -7.45 -12.84
N PHE A 467 -1.12 -6.80 -13.90
CA PHE A 467 -1.81 -6.75 -15.19
C PHE A 467 -1.53 -7.99 -16.07
N GLY A 468 -0.67 -8.93 -15.68
CA GLY A 468 -0.29 -10.04 -16.56
C GLY A 468 0.44 -9.61 -17.83
N LEU A 469 1.15 -8.48 -17.74
CA LEU A 469 1.86 -7.89 -18.88
C LEU A 469 3.29 -8.44 -19.03
N GLU A 470 3.80 -9.22 -18.07
CA GLU A 470 5.11 -9.88 -18.17
C GLU A 470 5.14 -10.94 -19.28
N ASP A 471 4.02 -11.64 -19.50
CA ASP A 471 3.88 -12.65 -20.56
C ASP A 471 3.79 -12.04 -21.97
N VAL A 472 3.59 -10.73 -22.06
CA VAL A 472 3.51 -10.02 -23.34
C VAL A 472 4.93 -9.87 -23.88
N ASN A 473 5.15 -10.35 -25.12
CA ASN A 473 6.44 -10.43 -25.81
C ASN A 473 7.47 -9.40 -25.31
N ALA A 474 8.64 -9.88 -24.87
CA ALA A 474 9.74 -9.03 -24.40
C ALA A 474 10.10 -7.91 -25.40
N ASP A 475 9.90 -8.15 -26.70
CA ASP A 475 10.18 -7.21 -27.79
C ASP A 475 9.12 -6.10 -27.95
N ASN A 476 7.97 -6.18 -27.24
CA ASN A 476 6.96 -5.14 -27.28
C ASN A 476 7.46 -3.88 -26.55
N GLU A 477 7.72 -2.84 -27.34
CA GLU A 477 8.22 -1.55 -26.89
C GLU A 477 7.27 -0.79 -25.93
N ILE A 478 5.98 -1.14 -25.91
CA ILE A 478 4.94 -0.57 -25.07
C ILE A 478 4.00 -1.71 -24.63
N ARG A 479 3.62 -1.75 -23.35
CA ARG A 479 2.57 -2.61 -22.81
C ARG A 479 1.44 -1.75 -22.24
N LEU A 480 0.18 -2.12 -22.46
CA LEU A 480 -0.98 -1.28 -22.10
C LEU A 480 -1.86 -1.97 -21.05
N GLY A 481 -2.20 -1.23 -19.99
CA GLY A 481 -3.20 -1.61 -19.00
C GLY A 481 -4.16 -0.46 -18.69
N ILE A 482 -5.41 -0.78 -18.36
CA ILE A 482 -6.41 0.17 -17.87
C ILE A 482 -6.75 -0.20 -16.44
N PHE A 483 -6.55 0.76 -15.52
CA PHE A 483 -7.19 0.73 -14.22
C PHE A 483 -8.64 1.21 -14.39
N GLY A 484 -9.60 0.32 -14.17
CA GLY A 484 -11.02 0.60 -14.31
C GLY A 484 -11.58 1.48 -13.19
N SER A 485 -12.75 2.09 -13.43
CA SER A 485 -13.53 2.81 -12.42
C SER A 485 -14.21 1.88 -11.40
N ASP A 486 -14.31 0.59 -11.73
CA ASP A 486 -14.82 -0.51 -10.91
C ASP A 486 -13.76 -1.16 -10.01
N ASN A 487 -12.55 -0.59 -9.97
CA ASN A 487 -11.36 -1.11 -9.31
C ASN A 487 -10.80 -2.41 -9.92
N GLU A 488 -11.24 -2.77 -11.12
CA GLU A 488 -10.68 -3.89 -11.88
C GLU A 488 -9.51 -3.44 -12.76
N MET A 489 -8.72 -4.40 -13.22
CA MET A 489 -7.56 -4.18 -14.10
C MET A 489 -7.80 -4.88 -15.43
N TYR A 490 -7.60 -4.15 -16.52
CA TYR A 490 -7.79 -4.65 -17.88
C TYR A 490 -6.49 -4.55 -18.65
N SER A 491 -6.13 -5.61 -19.36
CA SER A 491 -4.81 -5.72 -20.00
C SER A 491 -4.95 -5.98 -21.49
N LEU A 492 -4.18 -5.25 -22.29
CA LEU A 492 -4.06 -5.57 -23.71
C LEU A 492 -2.98 -6.63 -23.90
N ARG A 493 -3.37 -7.90 -23.84
CA ARG A 493 -2.48 -9.05 -24.09
C ARG A 493 -2.42 -9.37 -25.58
N SER A 494 -1.76 -8.50 -26.35
CA SER A 494 -1.52 -8.69 -27.78
C SER A 494 -0.02 -8.76 -28.08
N ASN A 495 0.36 -9.65 -28.99
CA ASN A 495 1.72 -9.74 -29.54
C ASN A 495 1.94 -8.79 -30.72
N GLU A 496 0.92 -8.05 -31.14
CA GLU A 496 1.03 -7.05 -32.19
C GLU A 496 1.74 -5.79 -31.68
N ARG A 497 2.40 -5.08 -32.60
CA ARG A 497 3.00 -3.79 -32.29
C ARG A 497 1.91 -2.79 -31.89
N ILE A 498 2.12 -2.07 -30.79
CA ILE A 498 1.20 -1.04 -30.33
C ILE A 498 1.17 0.15 -31.31
N THR A 499 0.02 0.32 -31.97
CA THR A 499 -0.30 1.42 -32.89
C THR A 499 -1.40 2.31 -32.31
N THR A 500 -1.55 3.52 -32.83
CA THR A 500 -2.60 4.47 -32.42
C THR A 500 -4.01 3.87 -32.54
N SER A 501 -4.29 3.12 -33.62
CA SER A 501 -5.59 2.48 -33.83
C SER A 501 -5.86 1.35 -32.84
N LEU A 502 -4.83 0.57 -32.48
CA LEU A 502 -4.96 -0.46 -31.46
C LEU A 502 -5.24 0.14 -30.08
N VAL A 503 -4.60 1.27 -29.74
CA VAL A 503 -4.91 2.00 -28.49
C VAL A 503 -6.35 2.48 -28.47
N GLN A 504 -6.84 3.07 -29.58
CA GLN A 504 -8.23 3.52 -29.71
C GLN A 504 -9.22 2.36 -29.54
N GLN A 505 -8.96 1.23 -30.22
CA GLN A 505 -9.82 0.05 -30.14
C GLN A 505 -9.88 -0.49 -28.70
N PHE A 506 -8.73 -0.60 -28.02
CA PHE A 506 -8.67 -1.06 -26.64
C PHE A 506 -9.45 -0.16 -25.67
N VAL A 507 -9.31 1.16 -25.81
CA VAL A 507 -10.07 2.12 -25.01
C VAL A 507 -11.57 2.03 -25.32
N GLN A 508 -11.95 1.90 -26.59
CA GLN A 508 -13.35 1.79 -26.97
C GLN A 508 -13.98 0.50 -26.45
N ASP A 509 -13.29 -0.63 -26.54
CA ASP A 509 -13.79 -1.90 -26.01
C ASP A 509 -13.93 -1.88 -24.48
N TYR A 510 -13.08 -1.14 -23.78
CA TYR A 510 -13.25 -0.88 -22.35
C TYR A 510 -14.53 -0.07 -22.09
N LEU A 511 -14.71 1.05 -22.79
CA LEU A 511 -15.85 1.94 -22.63
C LEU A 511 -17.18 1.28 -23.01
N ASP A 512 -17.16 0.36 -23.98
CA ASP A 512 -18.30 -0.45 -24.40
C ASP A 512 -18.57 -1.65 -23.46
N GLY A 513 -17.72 -1.87 -22.44
CA GLY A 513 -17.86 -2.99 -21.50
C GLY A 513 -17.57 -4.37 -22.10
N LYS A 514 -16.83 -4.43 -23.22
CA LYS A 514 -16.50 -5.69 -23.92
C LYS A 514 -15.28 -6.38 -23.33
N LEU A 515 -14.41 -5.65 -22.63
CA LEU A 515 -13.22 -6.22 -22.02
C LEU A 515 -13.57 -7.03 -20.77
N THR A 516 -12.82 -8.10 -20.56
CA THR A 516 -12.83 -8.86 -19.31
C THR A 516 -11.66 -8.42 -18.44
N PRO A 517 -11.85 -8.26 -17.11
CA PRO A 517 -10.75 -8.04 -16.19
C PRO A 517 -9.72 -9.16 -16.28
N TYR A 518 -8.45 -8.79 -16.07
CA TYR A 518 -7.37 -9.75 -15.91
C TYR A 518 -7.26 -10.14 -14.43
N TYR A 519 -7.17 -11.45 -14.20
CA TYR A 519 -6.82 -12.03 -12.91
C TYR A 519 -5.66 -12.99 -13.14
N ARG A 520 -4.60 -12.89 -12.34
CA ARG A 520 -3.58 -13.94 -12.30
C ARG A 520 -4.25 -15.22 -11.81
N SER A 521 -3.97 -16.34 -12.48
CA SER A 521 -4.56 -17.63 -12.16
C SER A 521 -3.51 -18.71 -12.31
N GLU A 522 -3.51 -19.67 -11.39
CA GLU A 522 -2.89 -20.96 -11.63
C GLU A 522 -3.71 -21.80 -12.62
N GLU A 523 -3.13 -22.89 -13.10
CA GLU A 523 -3.88 -23.90 -13.86
C GLU A 523 -4.87 -24.61 -12.93
N PRO A 524 -6.16 -24.69 -13.30
CA PRO A 524 -7.15 -25.34 -12.46
C PRO A 524 -6.88 -26.84 -12.35
N LEU A 525 -6.91 -27.37 -11.13
CA LEU A 525 -6.79 -28.80 -10.90
C LEU A 525 -7.97 -29.56 -11.55
N PRO A 526 -7.72 -30.69 -12.24
CA PRO A 526 -8.79 -31.53 -12.78
C PRO A 526 -9.77 -31.95 -11.68
N ASP A 527 -11.06 -32.01 -11.99
CA ASP A 527 -12.10 -32.40 -11.02
C ASP A 527 -11.83 -33.79 -10.38
N THR A 528 -11.15 -34.69 -11.11
CA THR A 528 -10.74 -36.02 -10.62
C THR A 528 -9.71 -35.98 -9.50
N GLU A 529 -8.98 -34.87 -9.38
CA GLU A 529 -7.95 -34.65 -8.37
C GLU A 529 -8.48 -33.84 -7.18
N GLN A 530 -9.68 -33.27 -7.29
CA GLN A 530 -10.34 -32.50 -6.23
C GLN A 530 -11.31 -33.37 -5.41
N ASN A 531 -10.77 -34.36 -4.71
CA ASN A 531 -11.56 -35.37 -3.97
C ASN A 531 -12.00 -34.91 -2.57
N ASP A 532 -11.43 -33.82 -2.06
CA ASP A 532 -11.74 -33.30 -0.74
C ASP A 532 -13.09 -32.55 -0.71
N ALA A 533 -13.71 -32.53 0.47
CA ALA A 533 -14.98 -31.83 0.66
C ALA A 533 -14.83 -30.30 0.54
N VAL A 534 -13.60 -29.79 0.66
CA VAL A 534 -13.20 -28.42 0.32
C VAL A 534 -12.37 -28.48 -0.95
N LYS A 535 -12.84 -27.82 -2.02
CA LYS A 535 -12.21 -27.86 -3.34
C LYS A 535 -11.28 -26.67 -3.56
N ILE A 536 -10.24 -26.85 -4.37
CA ILE A 536 -9.29 -25.79 -4.71
C ILE A 536 -9.86 -24.95 -5.86
N LEU A 537 -9.76 -23.63 -5.72
CA LEU A 537 -10.34 -22.65 -6.64
C LEU A 537 -9.25 -21.78 -7.26
N ALA A 538 -8.96 -22.03 -8.54
CA ALA A 538 -8.18 -21.13 -9.38
C ALA A 538 -9.00 -19.89 -9.78
N ALA A 539 -8.35 -18.77 -10.07
CA ALA A 539 -9.04 -17.52 -10.45
C ALA A 539 -9.86 -17.66 -11.74
N VAL A 540 -9.36 -18.41 -12.72
CA VAL A 540 -10.07 -18.67 -14.00
C VAL A 540 -11.42 -19.37 -13.77
N ASP A 541 -11.52 -20.19 -12.73
CA ASP A 541 -12.72 -20.93 -12.37
C ASP A 541 -13.66 -20.13 -11.45
N PHE A 542 -13.25 -18.96 -10.97
CA PHE A 542 -14.01 -18.19 -9.99
C PHE A 542 -15.39 -17.82 -10.51
N LYS A 543 -15.48 -17.30 -11.74
CA LYS A 543 -16.75 -16.92 -12.33
C LYS A 543 -17.72 -18.12 -12.46
N PRO A 544 -17.36 -19.22 -13.15
CA PRO A 544 -18.28 -20.36 -13.30
C PRO A 544 -18.58 -21.06 -11.97
N LYS A 545 -17.61 -21.22 -11.06
CA LYS A 545 -17.81 -21.97 -9.80
C LYS A 545 -18.41 -21.14 -8.66
N VAL A 546 -18.22 -19.82 -8.65
CA VAL A 546 -18.72 -18.93 -7.58
C VAL A 546 -19.87 -18.08 -8.06
N LEU A 547 -19.63 -17.23 -9.07
CA LEU A 547 -20.56 -16.17 -9.46
C LEU A 547 -21.79 -16.70 -10.20
N GLU A 548 -21.62 -17.74 -11.03
CA GLU A 548 -22.68 -18.37 -11.83
C GLU A 548 -23.27 -19.61 -11.15
N SER A 549 -22.82 -19.95 -9.94
CA SER A 549 -23.29 -21.11 -9.19
C SER A 549 -24.67 -20.88 -8.56
N GLU A 550 -25.58 -21.81 -8.76
CA GLU A 550 -26.91 -21.85 -8.12
C GLU A 550 -26.86 -22.28 -6.64
N LYS A 551 -25.68 -22.67 -6.15
CA LYS A 551 -25.46 -23.07 -4.76
C LYS A 551 -25.00 -21.89 -3.90
N ASP A 552 -25.13 -22.05 -2.59
CA ASP A 552 -24.35 -21.24 -1.67
C ASP A 552 -22.88 -21.65 -1.79
N VAL A 553 -21.98 -20.67 -1.83
CA VAL A 553 -20.54 -20.93 -1.95
C VAL A 553 -19.84 -20.28 -0.76
N PHE A 554 -19.22 -21.11 0.09
CA PHE A 554 -18.39 -20.64 1.19
C PHE A 554 -16.93 -20.76 0.77
N VAL A 555 -16.30 -19.62 0.51
CA VAL A 555 -14.94 -19.54 -0.04
C VAL A 555 -13.96 -18.98 0.97
N SER A 556 -12.81 -19.64 1.12
CA SER A 556 -11.65 -19.11 1.83
C SER A 556 -10.61 -18.53 0.90
N PHE A 557 -10.09 -17.36 1.24
CA PHE A 557 -8.93 -16.74 0.61
C PHE A 557 -7.79 -16.77 1.61
N CYS A 558 -6.76 -17.54 1.26
CA CYS A 558 -5.62 -17.85 2.11
C CYS A 558 -4.30 -17.54 1.40
N HIS A 559 -3.22 -17.49 2.18
CA HIS A 559 -1.84 -17.40 1.69
C HIS A 559 -1.03 -18.56 2.32
N PRO A 560 -0.11 -19.24 1.60
CA PRO A 560 0.57 -20.43 2.13
C PRO A 560 1.39 -20.17 3.39
N LEU A 561 1.97 -18.97 3.49
CA LEU A 561 2.77 -18.54 4.65
C LEU A 561 1.94 -18.15 5.89
N CYS A 562 0.60 -18.18 5.82
CA CYS A 562 -0.27 -17.82 6.93
C CYS A 562 -0.62 -19.04 7.78
N LYS A 563 -0.04 -19.15 9.00
CA LYS A 563 -0.32 -20.30 9.89
C LYS A 563 -1.79 -20.41 10.32
N VAL A 564 -2.47 -19.28 10.45
CA VAL A 564 -3.91 -19.26 10.81
C VAL A 564 -4.76 -19.89 9.69
N CYS A 565 -4.34 -19.77 8.44
CA CYS A 565 -5.05 -20.26 7.26
C CYS A 565 -5.19 -21.79 7.27
N GLU A 566 -4.15 -22.51 7.72
CA GLU A 566 -4.19 -23.97 7.90
C GLU A 566 -5.29 -24.39 8.89
N THR A 567 -5.48 -23.63 9.97
CA THR A 567 -6.55 -23.89 10.95
C THR A 567 -7.93 -23.69 10.35
N VAL A 568 -8.09 -22.66 9.51
CA VAL A 568 -9.34 -22.36 8.81
C VAL A 568 -9.71 -23.49 7.87
N GLU A 569 -8.79 -23.93 7.03
CA GLU A 569 -9.03 -24.98 6.04
C GLU A 569 -9.35 -26.32 6.73
N LYS A 570 -8.60 -26.69 7.78
CA LYS A 570 -8.91 -27.85 8.62
C LYS A 570 -10.32 -27.78 9.23
N ASN A 571 -10.74 -26.60 9.67
CA ASN A 571 -12.08 -26.42 10.23
C ASN A 571 -13.17 -26.42 9.16
N MET A 572 -12.92 -25.87 7.96
CA MET A 572 -13.83 -25.97 6.82
C MET A 572 -14.04 -27.42 6.41
N LEU A 573 -12.97 -28.22 6.35
CA LEU A 573 -13.05 -29.65 6.03
C LEU A 573 -13.95 -30.40 7.02
N LYS A 574 -13.76 -30.19 8.34
CA LYS A 574 -14.61 -30.75 9.40
C LYS A 574 -16.08 -30.29 9.35
N ILE A 575 -16.37 -29.20 8.64
CA ILE A 575 -17.73 -28.71 8.43
C ILE A 575 -18.33 -29.33 7.16
N ALA A 576 -17.53 -29.49 6.10
CA ALA A 576 -17.96 -29.96 4.79
C ALA A 576 -18.12 -31.50 4.73
N GLU A 577 -17.21 -32.25 5.36
CA GLU A 577 -17.18 -33.72 5.32
C GLU A 577 -18.47 -34.42 5.79
N PRO A 578 -19.13 -34.00 6.90
CA PRO A 578 -20.39 -34.61 7.35
C PRO A 578 -21.53 -34.44 6.35
N LYS A 579 -21.40 -33.51 5.39
CA LYS A 579 -22.43 -33.14 4.40
C LYS A 579 -23.73 -32.63 5.05
N ASP A 580 -23.66 -32.04 6.24
CA ASP A 580 -24.81 -31.39 6.89
C ASP A 580 -25.31 -30.19 6.08
N TYR A 581 -24.39 -29.50 5.39
CA TYR A 581 -24.64 -28.33 4.54
C TYR A 581 -24.72 -28.74 3.05
N THR A 582 -25.69 -29.57 2.68
CA THR A 582 -25.79 -30.15 1.32
C THR A 582 -25.96 -29.13 0.19
N SER A 583 -26.44 -27.92 0.50
CA SER A 583 -26.63 -26.80 -0.44
C SER A 583 -25.40 -25.90 -0.59
N VAL A 584 -24.35 -26.13 0.22
CA VAL A 584 -23.17 -25.29 0.28
C VAL A 584 -21.99 -25.99 -0.40
N GLU A 585 -21.34 -25.27 -1.30
CA GLU A 585 -20.05 -25.66 -1.86
C GLU A 585 -18.93 -24.95 -1.10
N PHE A 586 -17.94 -25.72 -0.66
CA PHE A 586 -16.80 -25.22 0.09
C PHE A 586 -15.60 -25.13 -0.83
N LEU A 587 -15.05 -23.93 -0.99
CA LEU A 587 -13.95 -23.65 -1.89
C LEU A 587 -12.80 -22.98 -1.12
N ALA A 588 -11.56 -23.23 -1.53
CA ALA A 588 -10.37 -22.58 -1.02
C ALA A 588 -9.53 -22.04 -2.18
N MET A 589 -9.15 -20.76 -2.12
CA MET A 589 -8.29 -20.11 -3.09
C MET A 589 -6.97 -19.69 -2.43
N ASP A 590 -5.86 -20.12 -3.03
CA ASP A 590 -4.53 -19.60 -2.72
C ASP A 590 -4.31 -18.28 -3.47
N THR A 591 -4.28 -17.19 -2.72
CA THR A 591 -4.11 -15.83 -3.24
C THR A 591 -2.65 -15.47 -3.58
N SER A 592 -1.69 -16.31 -3.21
CA SER A 592 -0.30 -16.18 -3.65
C SER A 592 -0.16 -16.51 -5.14
N LEU A 593 -1.05 -17.35 -5.68
CA LEU A 593 -1.08 -17.79 -7.07
C LEU A 593 -2.26 -17.22 -7.87
N ASN A 594 -3.35 -16.84 -7.20
CA ASN A 594 -4.60 -16.41 -7.84
C ASN A 594 -5.03 -15.03 -7.36
N ASP A 595 -5.52 -14.19 -8.28
CA ASP A 595 -6.11 -12.91 -7.94
C ASP A 595 -7.64 -13.08 -7.77
N PRO A 596 -8.22 -12.73 -6.60
CA PRO A 596 -9.66 -12.72 -6.43
C PRO A 596 -10.29 -11.51 -7.15
N PRO A 597 -11.55 -11.60 -7.61
CA PRO A 597 -12.26 -10.45 -8.16
C PRO A 597 -12.37 -9.29 -7.17
N GLY A 598 -12.44 -8.04 -7.66
CA GLY A 598 -12.56 -6.85 -6.82
C GLY A 598 -13.80 -6.83 -5.91
N THR A 599 -14.83 -7.61 -6.26
CA THR A 599 -16.02 -7.84 -5.41
C THR A 599 -15.77 -8.71 -4.18
N TYR A 600 -14.61 -9.40 -4.11
CA TYR A 600 -14.15 -10.23 -2.99
C TYR A 600 -12.83 -9.68 -2.43
N PRO A 601 -12.84 -8.49 -1.82
CA PRO A 601 -11.60 -7.89 -1.32
C PRO A 601 -11.01 -8.71 -0.18
N VAL A 602 -9.70 -8.98 -0.27
CA VAL A 602 -8.93 -9.74 0.70
C VAL A 602 -7.89 -8.82 1.37
N PRO A 603 -8.30 -8.01 2.36
CA PRO A 603 -7.40 -7.05 3.00
C PRO A 603 -6.40 -7.70 3.98
N THR A 604 -6.75 -8.89 4.49
CA THR A 604 -5.98 -9.63 5.50
C THR A 604 -6.22 -11.12 5.33
N TYR A 605 -5.25 -11.94 5.70
CA TYR A 605 -5.42 -13.39 5.69
C TYR A 605 -5.70 -13.95 7.10
N PRO A 606 -6.54 -14.99 7.19
CA PRO A 606 -7.46 -15.46 6.15
C PRO A 606 -8.66 -14.50 5.99
N THR A 607 -9.28 -14.50 4.81
CA THR A 607 -10.59 -13.86 4.58
C THR A 607 -11.58 -14.90 4.08
N LEU A 608 -12.78 -14.93 4.67
CA LEU A 608 -13.85 -15.87 4.32
C LEU A 608 -15.09 -15.12 3.83
N TYR A 609 -15.71 -15.63 2.78
CA TYR A 609 -16.95 -15.10 2.23
C TYR A 609 -17.99 -16.20 2.00
N LEU A 610 -19.27 -15.87 2.22
CA LEU A 610 -20.41 -16.66 1.80
C LEU A 610 -21.15 -15.94 0.67
N ALA A 611 -21.15 -16.56 -0.50
CA ALA A 611 -21.81 -16.11 -1.71
C ALA A 611 -23.02 -17.01 -2.02
N THR A 612 -24.21 -16.53 -1.66
CA THR A 612 -25.50 -17.16 -1.97
C THR A 612 -25.99 -16.73 -3.36
N PRO A 613 -26.95 -17.44 -3.98
CA PRO A 613 -27.56 -17.01 -5.24
C PRO A 613 -28.13 -15.58 -5.22
N LYS A 614 -28.44 -15.04 -4.03
CA LYS A 614 -28.99 -13.69 -3.88
C LYS A 614 -27.92 -12.58 -3.83
N ASN A 615 -26.65 -12.91 -3.64
CA ASN A 615 -25.61 -11.93 -3.34
C ASN A 615 -24.20 -12.30 -3.85
N LYS A 616 -24.13 -12.98 -5.00
CA LYS A 616 -22.86 -13.40 -5.61
C LYS A 616 -21.86 -12.27 -5.86
N THR A 617 -22.33 -11.06 -6.17
CA THR A 617 -21.48 -9.87 -6.40
C THR A 617 -21.30 -8.99 -5.16
N VAL A 618 -22.02 -9.29 -4.07
CA VAL A 618 -21.92 -8.59 -2.77
C VAL A 618 -21.93 -9.64 -1.65
N PRO A 619 -20.89 -10.47 -1.56
CA PRO A 619 -20.87 -11.64 -0.68
C PRO A 619 -20.86 -11.24 0.80
N LEU A 620 -21.35 -12.14 1.67
CA LEU A 620 -21.31 -11.94 3.12
C LEU A 620 -19.92 -12.26 3.65
N LYS A 621 -19.20 -11.26 4.15
CA LYS A 621 -17.91 -11.45 4.81
C LYS A 621 -18.10 -12.10 6.19
N TYR A 622 -17.29 -13.10 6.51
CA TYR A 622 -17.18 -13.61 7.87
C TYR A 622 -16.56 -12.54 8.79
N THR A 623 -17.25 -12.23 9.89
CA THR A 623 -16.83 -11.21 10.87
C THR A 623 -16.73 -11.78 12.29
N GLY A 624 -16.60 -13.10 12.41
CA GLY A 624 -16.47 -13.77 13.71
C GLY A 624 -15.20 -13.34 14.46
N LYS A 625 -15.22 -13.53 15.79
CA LYS A 625 -14.11 -13.12 16.68
C LYS A 625 -12.86 -14.00 16.54
N ASP A 626 -13.04 -15.25 16.11
CA ASP A 626 -12.01 -16.24 15.84
C ASP A 626 -12.47 -17.16 14.70
N PHE A 627 -11.59 -18.05 14.23
CA PHE A 627 -11.89 -19.04 13.19
C PHE A 627 -12.15 -20.45 13.75
N SER A 628 -12.74 -20.53 14.95
CA SER A 628 -13.12 -21.83 15.52
C SER A 628 -14.26 -22.47 14.73
N LEU A 629 -14.27 -23.81 14.68
CA LEU A 629 -15.33 -24.61 14.06
C LEU A 629 -16.74 -24.19 14.53
N LYS A 630 -16.88 -23.86 15.82
CA LYS A 630 -18.15 -23.42 16.42
C LYS A 630 -18.63 -22.08 15.83
N GLU A 631 -17.77 -21.07 15.76
CA GLU A 631 -18.16 -19.76 15.25
C GLU A 631 -18.38 -19.77 13.73
N MET A 632 -17.60 -20.56 12.99
CA MET A 632 -17.82 -20.77 11.54
C MET A 632 -19.17 -21.45 11.26
N ARG A 633 -19.52 -22.54 11.97
CA ARG A 633 -20.84 -23.19 11.85
C ARG A 633 -21.97 -22.22 12.18
N LYS A 634 -21.83 -21.46 13.27
CA LYS A 634 -22.82 -20.47 13.70
C LYS A 634 -23.03 -19.36 12.66
N PHE A 635 -21.98 -18.97 11.94
CA PHE A 635 -22.11 -18.05 10.81
C PHE A 635 -22.89 -18.69 9.66
N LEU A 636 -22.52 -19.90 9.24
CA LEU A 636 -23.24 -20.62 8.18
C LEU A 636 -24.72 -20.84 8.55
N ASP A 637 -25.03 -21.35 9.74
CA ASP A 637 -26.40 -21.60 10.22
C ASP A 637 -27.31 -20.37 10.14
N ARG A 638 -26.75 -19.16 10.21
CA ARG A 638 -27.50 -17.90 10.14
C ARG A 638 -27.72 -17.40 8.73
N HIS A 639 -26.87 -17.76 7.79
CA HIS A 639 -26.73 -17.06 6.52
C HIS A 639 -26.90 -17.94 5.29
N VAL A 640 -26.82 -19.27 5.42
CA VAL A 640 -27.10 -20.16 4.29
C VAL A 640 -28.57 -20.06 3.88
N SER A 641 -28.80 -20.17 2.57
CA SER A 641 -30.11 -20.12 1.93
C SER A 641 -30.98 -21.33 2.30
N VAL A 642 -30.35 -22.48 2.52
CA VAL A 642 -31.00 -23.73 2.96
C VAL A 642 -30.37 -24.17 4.28
N PRO A 643 -31.17 -24.28 5.37
CA PRO A 643 -30.66 -24.70 6.67
C PRO A 643 -29.99 -26.07 6.64
N ARG A 644 -28.96 -26.25 7.50
CA ARG A 644 -28.26 -27.53 7.61
C ARG A 644 -29.21 -28.66 7.98
N THR A 645 -28.95 -29.84 7.42
CA THR A 645 -29.67 -31.06 7.76
C THR A 645 -29.16 -31.56 9.11
N ARG A 646 -29.95 -31.41 10.18
CA ARG A 646 -29.55 -31.90 11.51
C ARG A 646 -29.80 -33.39 11.64
N ALA A 647 -28.79 -34.15 12.08
CA ALA A 647 -29.01 -35.49 12.58
C ALA A 647 -29.95 -35.45 13.80
N LYS A 648 -30.87 -36.42 13.93
CA LYS A 648 -31.85 -36.51 15.03
C LYS A 648 -31.24 -36.50 16.44
N THR A 649 -29.94 -36.70 16.57
CA THR A 649 -29.19 -36.74 17.83
C THR A 649 -28.67 -35.38 18.32
N GLU A 650 -28.80 -34.30 17.55
CA GLU A 650 -28.35 -32.94 17.92
C GLU A 650 -29.50 -31.94 18.26
N LEU A 651 -30.76 -32.41 18.29
CA LEU A 651 -31.95 -31.57 18.51
C LEU A 651 -32.35 -31.46 19.98
#